data_AF-A0ABD2EFH7-F1
#
_entry.id   AF-A0ABD2EFH7-F1
#
_cell.length_a   1.000
_cell.length_b   1.000
_cell.length_c   1.000
_cell.angle_alpha   90.00
_cell.angle_beta   90.00
_cell.angle_gamma   90.00
#
_symmetry.space_group_name_H-M   'P 1'
#
loop_
_entity.id
_entity.type
_entity.pdbx_description
1 polymer ?
#
loop_
_entity_poly.entity_id
_entity_poly.type
_entity_poly.pdbx_seq_one_letter_code
_entity_poly.pdbx_strand_id
1 'polypeptide(L)'
;MEGGDSSVAVAGLGALGSGAAAATVRELLQDECYSDFLNEDFDVKTYTSQSIHQAVIAEQLAKLAQGISQLDKELHLQVVARHEDLLAQATGIESLEGVLQMMQTRIGALQGAVDRMKAKIVEPYNKIVARTAQLARLQVACDLLRRIIRILYLSKRLQGQLQGGSREITKAAQSLNELDYLSQGIDLSGIEVIENELLFIARARLEVENQAKRLLEQGVDTQNPTQVGTALQVFHNLGTLKDTIIGVVDGYRATLEENINSALDIKVLTQPSQSAVRGGPGRSTMPTPGNNAAFRASLWTNMEKLMDHICSVCGQVQHLQKVLAKKRDPVSHICFIEEIIKDGQPEIFYTFWNSVTQALSSQFHMATNSSMFLKQAFEGEYPKLLRLYNDLWKRLQQYSQNIQGNCNASGTTDLFIDLQHMEDDTQDIFIPKKPDYDPEKALKDSLQPYEAAYLSKSLSRLFDPINLVFPPGGRNPPSSDELDGIIKTIASELNVAAVDANLTLAVSKNVAKTIQLYGVKSEQLLSTQGDASQVIGPLTEGQRRNVAVVNSLYKLHQSVTKVLSSQSSFPPAAEQTIISALKVIHALMGNAVQPLLTSVGDAIEAIIITMHQEDFSGSSSSSGKLDVPCSLYMKELQGFIARVMSDYFKHFECLDFVFDNTEAIAQRAIELFVRHASLIRPLGEGGKMRLAADFAQMELAVGPFCRRVSNLGKSYRMLRSFRPLLFQTSENVASSPTLGDIIPFSIIIQFLFTRAPAEMKSPLQKAEWSHARFSQWLDDHPSEKDRLLLIR
;
A
#
# COMPACT_ATOMS: atom_id res chain seq x y z
N MET A 1 -77.63 20.86 -42.33
CA MET A 1 -78.64 20.04 -43.00
C MET A 1 -79.59 19.58 -41.90
N GLU A 2 -80.53 20.47 -41.54
CA GLU A 2 -81.92 20.53 -42.06
C GLU A 2 -82.74 19.34 -41.54
N GLY A 3 -83.91 19.45 -40.94
CA GLY A 3 -84.84 20.53 -40.55
C GLY A 3 -85.64 20.01 -39.34
N GLY A 4 -86.47 20.78 -38.63
CA GLY A 4 -87.62 21.53 -39.12
C GLY A 4 -88.87 20.97 -38.42
N ASP A 5 -89.27 21.61 -37.31
CA ASP A 5 -90.49 21.31 -36.55
C ASP A 5 -91.74 21.81 -37.28
N SER A 6 -92.82 21.03 -37.21
CA SER A 6 -94.18 21.53 -37.52
C SER A 6 -95.19 20.96 -36.52
N SER A 7 -95.83 21.87 -35.79
CA SER A 7 -96.94 21.63 -34.87
C SER A 7 -98.24 22.13 -35.49
N VAL A 8 -99.33 21.36 -35.38
CA VAL A 8 -100.69 21.84 -35.67
C VAL A 8 -101.58 21.58 -34.46
N ALA A 9 -102.24 22.63 -33.98
CA ALA A 9 -103.23 22.63 -32.92
C ALA A 9 -104.65 22.72 -33.51
N VAL A 10 -105.64 22.08 -32.87
CA VAL A 10 -107.07 22.27 -33.17
C VAL A 10 -107.84 22.45 -31.85
N ALA A 11 -108.63 23.52 -31.78
CA ALA A 11 -109.52 23.90 -30.68
C ALA A 11 -111.00 23.69 -31.09
N GLY A 12 -111.80 23.14 -30.18
CA GLY A 12 -113.24 22.87 -30.39
C GLY A 12 -114.17 23.96 -29.85
N LEU A 13 -115.34 24.09 -30.49
CA LEU A 13 -116.47 24.95 -30.12
C LEU A 13 -117.70 24.05 -29.96
N GLY A 14 -118.31 24.01 -28.77
CA GLY A 14 -119.53 23.23 -28.48
C GLY A 14 -120.77 24.12 -28.34
N ALA A 15 -121.93 23.62 -28.80
CA ALA A 15 -123.23 24.28 -28.69
C ALA A 15 -124.32 23.40 -28.01
N LEU A 16 -124.49 23.60 -26.70
CA LEU A 16 -125.74 23.93 -25.96
C LEU A 16 -127.11 23.26 -26.20
N GLY A 17 -127.30 22.26 -27.08
CA GLY A 17 -128.63 21.62 -27.28
C GLY A 17 -129.03 20.53 -26.27
N SER A 18 -128.09 19.99 -25.49
CA SER A 18 -128.28 18.73 -24.75
C SER A 18 -129.12 18.83 -23.45
N GLY A 19 -129.25 20.03 -22.88
CA GLY A 19 -129.86 20.21 -21.54
C GLY A 19 -131.37 19.94 -21.49
N ALA A 20 -132.11 20.19 -22.57
CA ALA A 20 -133.56 20.00 -22.61
C ALA A 20 -133.95 18.52 -22.74
N ALA A 21 -133.22 17.77 -23.58
CA ALA A 21 -133.43 16.34 -23.86
C ALA A 21 -133.33 15.44 -22.61
N ALA A 22 -132.30 15.67 -21.80
CA ALA A 22 -132.03 14.86 -20.61
C ALA A 22 -133.03 15.12 -19.47
N ALA A 23 -133.72 16.27 -19.47
CA ALA A 23 -134.75 16.60 -18.51
C ALA A 23 -136.06 15.84 -18.80
N THR A 24 -136.47 15.76 -20.06
CA THR A 24 -137.70 15.07 -20.51
C THR A 24 -137.65 13.55 -20.31
N VAL A 25 -136.49 12.90 -20.56
CA VAL A 25 -136.34 11.45 -20.29
C VAL A 25 -136.41 11.15 -18.80
N ARG A 26 -135.91 12.05 -17.95
CA ARG A 26 -135.97 11.89 -16.50
C ARG A 26 -137.39 12.06 -15.96
N GLU A 27 -138.19 12.96 -16.54
CA GLU A 27 -139.63 13.07 -16.25
C GLU A 27 -140.42 11.82 -16.66
N LEU A 28 -140.11 11.21 -17.83
CA LEU A 28 -140.76 9.97 -18.29
C LEU A 28 -140.53 8.79 -17.33
N LEU A 29 -139.32 8.67 -16.79
CA LEU A 29 -138.92 7.56 -15.91
C LEU A 29 -139.44 7.70 -14.47
N GLN A 30 -140.07 8.83 -14.10
CA GLN A 30 -140.64 9.07 -12.77
C GLN A 30 -142.15 8.78 -12.68
N ASP A 31 -142.83 8.49 -13.78
CA ASP A 31 -144.26 8.15 -13.79
C ASP A 31 -144.49 6.76 -13.15
N GLU A 32 -145.36 6.68 -12.13
CA GLU A 32 -145.69 5.43 -11.40
C GLU A 32 -146.13 4.30 -12.34
N CYS A 33 -146.63 4.63 -13.54
CA CYS A 33 -147.01 3.64 -14.54
C CYS A 33 -145.82 2.84 -15.12
N TYR A 34 -144.60 3.39 -15.08
CA TYR A 34 -143.40 2.78 -15.65
C TYR A 34 -142.40 2.26 -14.62
N SER A 35 -142.62 2.54 -13.32
CA SER A 35 -141.72 2.12 -12.25
C SER A 35 -141.58 0.60 -12.15
N ASP A 36 -142.65 -0.14 -12.47
CA ASP A 36 -142.63 -1.60 -12.46
C ASP A 36 -141.65 -2.19 -13.50
N PHE A 37 -141.41 -1.51 -14.63
CA PHE A 37 -140.45 -1.95 -15.67
C PHE A 37 -138.98 -1.67 -15.32
N LEU A 38 -138.72 -0.86 -14.30
CA LEU A 38 -137.38 -0.54 -13.83
C LEU A 38 -136.91 -1.49 -12.71
N ASN A 39 -137.78 -2.37 -12.24
CA ASN A 39 -137.44 -3.40 -11.25
C ASN A 39 -136.65 -4.56 -11.88
N GLU A 40 -135.57 -4.99 -11.22
CA GLU A 40 -134.70 -6.07 -11.72
C GLU A 40 -135.38 -7.46 -11.76
N ASP A 41 -136.41 -7.70 -10.94
CA ASP A 41 -137.16 -8.97 -10.84
C ASP A 41 -138.51 -8.96 -11.58
N PHE A 42 -138.68 -8.08 -12.57
CA PHE A 42 -139.95 -7.93 -13.28
C PHE A 42 -140.36 -9.22 -14.02
N ASP A 43 -141.40 -9.90 -13.53
CA ASP A 43 -142.03 -11.03 -14.22
C ASP A 43 -143.27 -10.58 -14.98
N VAL A 44 -143.12 -10.59 -16.31
CA VAL A 44 -144.17 -10.27 -17.27
C VAL A 44 -145.44 -11.08 -16.99
N LYS A 45 -145.34 -12.36 -16.59
CA LYS A 45 -146.52 -13.22 -16.43
C LYS A 45 -147.37 -12.86 -15.21
N THR A 46 -146.73 -12.49 -14.09
CA THR A 46 -147.46 -12.04 -12.88
C THR A 46 -148.07 -10.66 -13.08
N TYR A 47 -147.34 -9.74 -13.71
CA TYR A 47 -147.85 -8.41 -14.06
C TYR A 47 -149.06 -8.50 -15.01
N THR A 48 -148.99 -9.38 -16.01
CA THR A 48 -150.09 -9.58 -16.96
C THR A 48 -151.31 -10.24 -16.29
N SER A 49 -151.13 -11.19 -15.36
CA SER A 49 -152.27 -11.84 -14.68
C SER A 49 -153.00 -10.90 -13.72
N GLN A 50 -152.28 -10.05 -12.98
CA GLN A 50 -152.86 -9.00 -12.14
C GLN A 50 -153.61 -7.96 -12.96
N SER A 51 -153.05 -7.58 -14.12
CA SER A 51 -153.70 -6.64 -15.05
C SER A 51 -154.95 -7.21 -15.73
N ILE A 52 -155.03 -8.53 -15.95
CA ILE A 52 -156.22 -9.19 -16.48
C ILE A 52 -157.33 -9.28 -15.42
N HIS A 53 -156.99 -9.55 -14.15
CA HIS A 53 -157.98 -9.62 -13.07
C HIS A 53 -158.63 -8.28 -12.73
N GLN A 54 -157.96 -7.16 -13.00
CA GLN A 54 -158.50 -5.81 -12.79
C GLN A 54 -159.45 -5.32 -13.91
N ALA A 55 -159.66 -6.09 -14.98
CA ALA A 55 -160.58 -5.77 -16.09
C ALA A 55 -160.34 -4.39 -16.77
N VAL A 56 -159.11 -3.87 -16.78
CA VAL A 56 -158.71 -2.63 -17.49
C VAL A 56 -157.42 -2.82 -18.31
N ILE A 57 -157.44 -3.70 -19.32
CA ILE A 57 -156.24 -4.07 -20.12
C ILE A 57 -155.90 -3.04 -21.21
N ALA A 58 -156.91 -2.44 -21.85
CA ALA A 58 -156.69 -1.59 -23.02
C ALA A 58 -155.98 -0.26 -22.70
N GLU A 59 -156.18 0.27 -21.49
CA GLU A 59 -155.63 1.57 -21.07
C GLU A 59 -154.12 1.49 -20.77
N GLN A 60 -153.65 0.38 -20.19
CA GLN A 60 -152.24 0.15 -19.88
C GLN A 60 -151.37 0.01 -21.15
N LEU A 61 -151.87 -0.70 -22.17
CA LEU A 61 -151.16 -0.91 -23.44
C LEU A 61 -150.96 0.40 -24.22
N ALA A 62 -151.93 1.31 -24.17
CA ALA A 62 -151.84 2.61 -24.83
C ALA A 62 -150.74 3.50 -24.23
N LYS A 63 -150.63 3.53 -22.90
CA LYS A 63 -149.57 4.28 -22.20
C LYS A 63 -148.17 3.78 -22.55
N LEU A 64 -147.99 2.47 -22.69
CA LEU A 64 -146.67 1.86 -22.96
C LEU A 64 -146.16 2.18 -24.38
N ALA A 65 -147.06 2.15 -25.37
CA ALA A 65 -146.73 2.55 -26.75
C ALA A 65 -146.30 4.02 -26.85
N GLN A 66 -146.93 4.91 -26.07
CA GLN A 66 -146.59 6.33 -26.03
C GLN A 66 -145.18 6.58 -25.48
N GLY A 67 -144.79 5.87 -24.42
CA GLY A 67 -143.46 5.99 -23.80
C GLY A 67 -142.32 5.59 -24.74
N ILE A 68 -142.47 4.47 -25.47
CA ILE A 68 -141.46 4.01 -26.45
C ILE A 68 -141.24 5.06 -27.55
N SER A 69 -142.31 5.65 -28.07
CA SER A 69 -142.21 6.63 -29.16
C SER A 69 -141.51 7.93 -28.73
N GLN A 70 -141.68 8.35 -27.47
CA GLN A 70 -140.95 9.50 -26.94
C GLN A 70 -139.45 9.22 -26.77
N LEU A 71 -139.08 8.02 -26.30
CA LEU A 71 -137.67 7.65 -26.12
C LEU A 71 -136.92 7.60 -27.45
N ASP A 72 -137.54 7.04 -28.49
CA ASP A 72 -136.93 6.87 -29.82
C ASP A 72 -136.64 8.22 -30.50
N LYS A 73 -137.55 9.19 -30.32
CA LYS A 73 -137.40 10.55 -30.86
C LYS A 73 -136.19 11.28 -30.25
N GLU A 74 -135.97 11.11 -28.95
CA GLU A 74 -134.90 11.81 -28.24
C GLU A 74 -133.51 11.21 -28.55
N LEU A 75 -133.44 9.89 -28.73
CA LEU A 75 -132.24 9.18 -29.15
C LEU A 75 -131.76 9.66 -30.53
N HIS A 76 -132.69 9.83 -31.47
CA HIS A 76 -132.38 10.31 -32.81
C HIS A 76 -131.78 11.73 -32.82
N LEU A 77 -132.32 12.64 -32.00
CA LEU A 77 -131.83 14.03 -31.91
C LEU A 77 -130.38 14.10 -31.41
N GLN A 78 -130.01 13.28 -30.43
CA GLN A 78 -128.63 13.24 -29.90
C GLN A 78 -127.63 12.70 -30.92
N VAL A 79 -128.00 11.67 -31.68
CA VAL A 79 -127.12 11.07 -32.70
C VAL A 79 -126.85 12.04 -33.85
N VAL A 80 -127.88 12.74 -34.33
CA VAL A 80 -127.75 13.70 -35.43
C VAL A 80 -126.86 14.88 -35.05
N ALA A 81 -126.96 15.37 -33.82
CA ALA A 81 -126.20 16.54 -33.37
C ALA A 81 -124.67 16.33 -33.28
N ARG A 82 -124.17 15.09 -33.27
CA ARG A 82 -122.74 14.78 -33.01
C ARG A 82 -122.03 13.90 -34.06
N HIS A 83 -122.58 13.69 -35.26
CA HIS A 83 -121.99 12.74 -36.21
C HIS A 83 -120.63 13.19 -36.81
N GLU A 84 -120.41 14.49 -37.00
CA GLU A 84 -119.20 15.04 -37.65
C GLU A 84 -117.94 14.75 -36.81
N ASP A 85 -118.02 15.01 -35.50
CA ASP A 85 -116.92 14.78 -34.57
C ASP A 85 -116.55 13.29 -34.46
N LEU A 86 -117.55 12.40 -34.54
CA LEU A 86 -117.38 10.95 -34.50
C LEU A 86 -116.63 10.40 -35.72
N LEU A 87 -116.89 10.97 -36.91
CA LEU A 87 -116.20 10.60 -38.14
C LEU A 87 -114.75 11.11 -38.15
N ALA A 88 -114.49 12.33 -37.70
CA ALA A 88 -113.15 12.89 -37.65
C ALA A 88 -112.21 12.09 -36.72
N GLN A 89 -112.71 11.65 -35.56
CA GLN A 89 -111.95 10.80 -34.64
C GLN A 89 -111.61 9.44 -35.26
N ALA A 90 -112.51 8.83 -36.04
CA ALA A 90 -112.25 7.55 -36.72
C ALA A 90 -111.10 7.67 -37.73
N THR A 91 -111.09 8.74 -38.55
CA THR A 91 -109.99 8.97 -39.51
C THR A 91 -108.64 9.27 -38.85
N GLY A 92 -108.64 9.96 -37.70
CA GLY A 92 -107.42 10.19 -36.92
C GLY A 92 -106.79 8.89 -36.39
N ILE A 93 -107.63 7.97 -35.91
CA ILE A 93 -107.22 6.66 -35.41
C ILE A 93 -106.60 5.81 -36.53
N GLU A 94 -107.21 5.78 -37.72
CA GLU A 94 -106.71 5.02 -38.87
C GLU A 94 -105.29 5.50 -39.29
N SER A 95 -105.05 6.81 -39.29
CA SER A 95 -103.72 7.36 -39.63
C SER A 95 -102.65 6.99 -38.58
N LEU A 96 -103.01 7.00 -37.30
CA LEU A 96 -102.11 6.65 -36.21
C LEU A 96 -101.78 5.15 -36.23
N GLU A 97 -102.77 4.32 -36.55
CA GLU A 97 -102.60 2.88 -36.75
C GLU A 97 -101.60 2.59 -37.89
N GLY A 98 -101.70 3.32 -39.01
CA GLY A 98 -100.74 3.22 -40.11
C GLY A 98 -99.29 3.59 -39.72
N VAL A 99 -99.10 4.67 -38.95
CA VAL A 99 -97.76 5.07 -38.47
C VAL A 99 -97.20 4.05 -37.47
N LEU A 100 -98.03 3.55 -36.54
CA LEU A 100 -97.66 2.50 -35.59
C LEU A 100 -97.25 1.20 -36.31
N GLN A 101 -97.99 0.81 -37.34
CA GLN A 101 -97.67 -0.37 -38.14
C GLN A 101 -96.32 -0.23 -38.87
N MET A 102 -96.04 0.95 -39.44
CA MET A 102 -94.75 1.23 -40.08
C MET A 102 -93.60 1.19 -39.05
N MET A 103 -93.81 1.79 -37.88
CA MET A 103 -92.81 1.82 -36.81
C MET A 103 -92.52 0.41 -36.28
N GLN A 104 -93.56 -0.40 -36.06
CA GLN A 104 -93.43 -1.80 -35.66
C GLN A 104 -92.64 -2.62 -36.68
N THR A 105 -92.91 -2.42 -37.98
CA THR A 105 -92.19 -3.12 -39.05
C THR A 105 -90.70 -2.73 -39.09
N ARG A 106 -90.40 -1.43 -38.95
CA ARG A 106 -89.00 -0.93 -38.91
C ARG A 106 -88.25 -1.41 -37.67
N ILE A 107 -88.89 -1.40 -36.50
CA ILE A 107 -88.32 -1.93 -35.26
C ILE A 107 -88.04 -3.43 -35.42
N GLY A 108 -88.97 -4.20 -35.99
CA GLY A 108 -88.76 -5.62 -36.27
C GLY A 108 -87.59 -5.88 -37.22
N ALA A 109 -87.46 -5.06 -38.28
CA ALA A 109 -86.34 -5.16 -39.22
C ALA A 109 -84.99 -4.81 -38.57
N LEU A 110 -84.96 -3.78 -37.72
CA LEU A 110 -83.76 -3.38 -36.96
C LEU A 110 -83.36 -4.45 -35.95
N GLN A 111 -84.31 -4.98 -35.19
CA GLN A 111 -84.08 -6.09 -34.26
C GLN A 111 -83.48 -7.29 -35.00
N GLY A 112 -84.05 -7.67 -36.15
CA GLY A 112 -83.51 -8.74 -36.98
C GLY A 112 -82.11 -8.45 -37.53
N ALA A 113 -81.78 -7.19 -37.83
CA ALA A 113 -80.42 -6.81 -38.25
C ALA A 113 -79.41 -6.91 -37.10
N VAL A 114 -79.80 -6.48 -35.89
CA VAL A 114 -78.99 -6.60 -34.67
C VAL A 114 -78.75 -8.07 -34.30
N ASP A 115 -79.79 -8.91 -34.35
CA ASP A 115 -79.65 -10.35 -34.09
C ASP A 115 -78.73 -11.03 -35.11
N ARG A 116 -78.81 -10.64 -36.39
CA ARG A 116 -77.86 -11.11 -37.42
C ARG A 116 -76.43 -10.62 -37.16
N MET A 117 -76.23 -9.39 -36.72
CA MET A 117 -74.90 -8.88 -36.33
C MET A 117 -74.35 -9.65 -35.12
N LYS A 118 -75.18 -9.91 -34.11
CA LYS A 118 -74.81 -10.71 -32.94
C LYS A 118 -74.36 -12.12 -33.35
N ALA A 119 -75.13 -12.79 -34.22
CA ALA A 119 -74.78 -14.11 -34.73
C ALA A 119 -73.51 -14.11 -35.62
N LYS A 120 -73.29 -13.06 -36.43
CA LYS A 120 -72.13 -12.98 -37.35
C LYS A 120 -70.85 -12.44 -36.73
N ILE A 121 -70.91 -11.72 -35.61
CA ILE A 121 -69.74 -11.05 -35.02
C ILE A 121 -69.50 -11.53 -33.59
N VAL A 122 -70.50 -11.39 -32.71
CA VAL A 122 -70.34 -11.67 -31.27
C VAL A 122 -70.13 -13.16 -31.02
N GLU A 123 -70.90 -14.03 -31.67
CA GLU A 123 -70.73 -15.48 -31.52
C GLU A 123 -69.36 -15.99 -32.04
N PRO A 124 -68.90 -15.62 -33.25
CA PRO A 124 -67.54 -15.95 -33.70
C PRO A 124 -66.45 -15.38 -32.81
N TYR A 125 -66.59 -14.13 -32.33
CA TYR A 125 -65.64 -13.54 -31.39
C TYR A 125 -65.54 -14.37 -30.11
N ASN A 126 -66.66 -14.71 -29.49
CA ASN A 126 -66.68 -15.54 -28.27
C ASN A 126 -66.08 -16.93 -28.52
N LYS A 127 -66.34 -17.54 -29.70
CA LYS A 127 -65.69 -18.81 -30.10
C LYS A 127 -64.19 -18.65 -30.24
N ILE A 128 -63.70 -17.57 -30.87
CA ILE A 128 -62.27 -17.29 -31.01
C ILE A 128 -61.62 -17.09 -29.64
N VAL A 129 -62.19 -16.26 -28.77
CA VAL A 129 -61.67 -16.03 -27.41
C VAL A 129 -61.59 -17.35 -26.63
N ALA A 130 -62.64 -18.17 -26.67
CA ALA A 130 -62.65 -19.47 -26.01
C ALA A 130 -61.59 -20.43 -26.59
N ARG A 131 -61.44 -20.49 -27.92
CA ARG A 131 -60.43 -21.33 -28.59
C ARG A 131 -59.01 -20.85 -28.34
N THR A 132 -58.76 -19.54 -28.31
CA THR A 132 -57.45 -18.97 -27.97
C THR A 132 -57.09 -19.25 -26.52
N ALA A 133 -58.05 -19.11 -25.59
CA ALA A 133 -57.84 -19.49 -24.19
C ALA A 133 -57.57 -21.00 -24.04
N GLN A 134 -58.30 -21.85 -24.79
CA GLN A 134 -58.07 -23.29 -24.81
C GLN A 134 -56.68 -23.62 -25.36
N LEU A 135 -56.26 -22.98 -26.45
CA LEU A 135 -54.94 -23.17 -27.05
C LEU A 135 -53.81 -22.75 -26.09
N ALA A 136 -53.94 -21.60 -25.45
CA ALA A 136 -52.97 -21.11 -24.46
C ALA A 136 -52.84 -22.09 -23.29
N ARG A 137 -53.96 -22.57 -22.74
CA ARG A 137 -53.95 -23.59 -21.67
C ARG A 137 -53.33 -24.90 -22.12
N LEU A 138 -53.60 -25.34 -23.35
CA LEU A 138 -53.02 -26.55 -23.92
C LEU A 138 -51.51 -26.42 -24.11
N GLN A 139 -51.02 -25.27 -24.59
CA GLN A 139 -49.59 -24.99 -24.72
C GLN A 139 -48.88 -25.04 -23.37
N VAL A 140 -49.43 -24.37 -22.35
CA VAL A 140 -48.89 -24.41 -20.98
C VAL A 140 -48.86 -25.84 -20.44
N ALA A 141 -49.93 -26.61 -20.64
CA ALA A 141 -49.98 -28.01 -20.21
C ALA A 141 -48.95 -28.89 -20.93
N CYS A 142 -48.77 -28.72 -22.24
CA CYS A 142 -47.76 -29.43 -23.02
C CYS A 142 -46.34 -29.08 -22.57
N ASP A 143 -46.06 -27.81 -22.30
CA ASP A 143 -44.74 -27.36 -21.82
C ASP A 143 -44.45 -27.89 -20.42
N LEU A 144 -45.44 -27.90 -19.54
CA LEU A 144 -45.33 -28.52 -18.21
C LEU A 144 -45.05 -30.02 -18.32
N LEU A 145 -45.78 -30.74 -19.18
CA LEU A 145 -45.53 -32.17 -19.45
C LEU A 145 -44.11 -32.43 -19.96
N ARG A 146 -43.62 -31.62 -20.92
CA ARG A 146 -42.25 -31.74 -21.43
C ARG A 146 -41.22 -31.53 -20.33
N ARG A 147 -41.43 -30.54 -19.46
CA ARG A 147 -40.56 -30.28 -18.30
C ARG A 147 -40.57 -31.45 -17.31
N ILE A 148 -41.75 -31.96 -16.96
CA ILE A 148 -41.90 -33.12 -16.07
C ILE A 148 -41.15 -34.34 -16.62
N ILE A 149 -41.34 -34.68 -17.91
CA ILE A 149 -40.63 -35.80 -18.55
C ILE A 149 -39.11 -35.59 -18.49
N ARG A 150 -38.64 -34.37 -18.74
CA ARG A 150 -37.22 -34.05 -18.69
C ARG A 150 -36.65 -34.15 -17.28
N ILE A 151 -37.38 -33.67 -16.26
CA ILE A 151 -37.01 -33.79 -14.84
C ILE A 151 -36.88 -35.27 -14.45
N LEU A 152 -37.86 -36.11 -14.78
CA LEU A 152 -37.82 -37.55 -14.49
C LEU A 152 -36.61 -38.23 -15.14
N TYR A 153 -36.34 -37.92 -16.41
CA TYR A 153 -35.19 -38.48 -17.12
C TYR A 153 -33.86 -38.05 -16.49
N LEU A 154 -33.71 -36.75 -16.19
CA LEU A 154 -32.49 -36.21 -15.59
C LEU A 154 -32.28 -36.69 -14.16
N SER A 155 -33.35 -36.85 -13.37
CA SER A 155 -33.27 -37.39 -12.01
C SER A 155 -32.77 -38.83 -12.02
N LYS A 156 -33.30 -39.67 -12.92
CA LYS A 156 -32.82 -41.04 -13.12
C LYS A 156 -31.35 -41.08 -13.55
N ARG A 157 -30.94 -40.16 -14.43
CA ARG A 157 -29.52 -40.03 -14.86
C ARG A 157 -28.63 -39.63 -13.68
N LEU A 158 -29.06 -38.66 -12.88
CA LEU A 158 -28.36 -38.18 -11.68
C LEU A 158 -28.17 -39.32 -10.66
N GLN A 159 -29.20 -40.14 -10.44
CA GLN A 159 -29.11 -41.29 -9.54
C GLN A 159 -28.02 -42.29 -9.97
N GLY A 160 -27.89 -42.55 -11.27
CA GLY A 160 -26.79 -43.37 -11.81
C GLY A 160 -25.41 -42.73 -11.62
N GLN A 161 -25.31 -41.42 -11.83
CA GLN A 161 -24.05 -40.68 -11.67
C GLN A 161 -23.57 -40.63 -10.21
N LEU A 162 -24.49 -40.51 -9.24
CA LEU A 162 -24.15 -40.54 -7.82
C LEU A 162 -23.61 -41.91 -7.39
N GLN A 163 -24.13 -43.01 -7.96
CA GLN A 163 -23.60 -44.37 -7.71
C GLN A 163 -22.16 -44.55 -8.26
N GLY A 164 -21.78 -43.78 -9.28
CA GLY A 164 -20.42 -43.73 -9.83
C GLY A 164 -19.38 -43.09 -8.91
N GLY A 165 -19.80 -42.49 -7.78
CA GLY A 165 -18.93 -41.90 -6.77
C GLY A 165 -18.13 -40.70 -7.27
N SER A 166 -16.91 -40.50 -6.72
CA SER A 166 -16.09 -39.32 -7.00
C SER A 166 -15.65 -39.17 -8.46
N ARG A 167 -15.71 -40.23 -9.27
CA ARG A 167 -15.34 -40.20 -10.70
C ARG A 167 -16.38 -39.51 -11.57
N GLU A 168 -17.64 -39.51 -11.15
CA GLU A 168 -18.75 -38.96 -11.92
C GLU A 168 -19.37 -37.70 -11.30
N ILE A 169 -18.78 -37.19 -10.21
CA ILE A 169 -19.29 -36.04 -9.46
C ILE A 169 -19.43 -34.77 -10.33
N THR A 170 -18.53 -34.55 -11.28
CA THR A 170 -18.60 -33.41 -12.23
C THR A 170 -19.80 -33.52 -13.17
N LYS A 171 -20.14 -34.75 -13.60
CA LYS A 171 -21.32 -35.04 -14.43
C LYS A 171 -22.61 -34.94 -13.61
N ALA A 172 -22.58 -35.37 -12.35
CA ALA A 172 -23.70 -35.21 -11.42
C ALA A 172 -24.02 -33.72 -11.22
N ALA A 173 -23.00 -32.88 -11.01
CA ALA A 173 -23.12 -31.43 -10.92
C ALA A 173 -23.70 -30.79 -12.19
N GLN A 174 -23.31 -31.28 -13.37
CA GLN A 174 -23.89 -30.82 -14.65
C GLN A 174 -25.38 -31.19 -14.78
N SER A 175 -25.76 -32.41 -14.40
CA SER A 175 -27.17 -32.82 -14.38
C SER A 175 -28.00 -32.00 -13.38
N LEU A 176 -27.44 -31.67 -12.22
CA LEU A 176 -28.07 -30.79 -11.23
C LEU A 176 -28.28 -29.37 -11.77
N ASN A 177 -27.31 -28.82 -12.50
CA ASN A 177 -27.48 -27.52 -13.14
C ASN A 177 -28.59 -27.54 -14.20
N GLU A 178 -28.63 -28.55 -15.06
CA GLU A 178 -29.74 -28.73 -16.02
C GLU A 178 -31.11 -28.82 -15.32
N LEU A 179 -31.18 -29.49 -14.16
CA LEU A 179 -32.39 -29.61 -13.34
C LEU A 179 -32.79 -28.27 -12.70
N ASP A 180 -31.84 -27.49 -12.20
CA ASP A 180 -32.07 -26.14 -11.67
C ASP A 180 -32.62 -25.21 -12.76
N TYR A 181 -32.09 -25.27 -13.99
CA TYR A 181 -32.65 -24.49 -15.12
C TYR A 181 -34.08 -24.88 -15.48
N LEU A 182 -34.48 -26.15 -15.31
CA LEU A 182 -35.82 -26.62 -15.61
C LEU A 182 -36.86 -26.20 -14.56
N SER A 183 -36.42 -26.00 -13.31
CA SER A 183 -37.24 -25.56 -12.18
C SER A 183 -37.30 -24.03 -12.02
N GLN A 184 -36.43 -23.28 -12.70
CA GLN A 184 -36.45 -21.82 -12.67
C GLN A 184 -37.77 -21.23 -13.22
N GLY A 185 -38.41 -20.37 -12.43
CA GLY A 185 -39.54 -19.52 -12.84
C GLY A 185 -40.90 -20.21 -12.91
N ILE A 186 -41.03 -21.46 -12.47
CA ILE A 186 -42.29 -22.22 -12.47
C ILE A 186 -42.48 -22.91 -11.13
N ASP A 187 -43.66 -22.74 -10.54
CA ASP A 187 -44.05 -23.50 -9.36
C ASP A 187 -44.42 -24.93 -9.77
N LEU A 188 -43.60 -25.89 -9.36
CA LEU A 188 -43.80 -27.32 -9.58
C LEU A 188 -44.42 -28.03 -8.36
N SER A 189 -44.79 -27.27 -7.33
CA SER A 189 -45.40 -27.78 -6.10
C SER A 189 -46.77 -28.38 -6.38
N GLY A 190 -47.10 -29.48 -5.71
CA GLY A 190 -48.40 -30.16 -5.85
C GLY A 190 -48.50 -31.13 -7.03
N ILE A 191 -47.42 -31.35 -7.80
CA ILE A 191 -47.37 -32.38 -8.85
C ILE A 191 -46.85 -33.69 -8.26
N GLU A 192 -47.77 -34.58 -7.88
CA GLU A 192 -47.47 -35.86 -7.18
C GLU A 192 -46.40 -36.72 -7.87
N VAL A 193 -46.37 -36.71 -9.21
CA VAL A 193 -45.45 -37.55 -10.01
C VAL A 193 -43.97 -37.17 -9.82
N ILE A 194 -43.66 -35.91 -9.50
CA ILE A 194 -42.28 -35.43 -9.36
C ILE A 194 -41.92 -35.02 -7.94
N GLU A 195 -42.85 -35.06 -6.99
CA GLU A 195 -42.63 -34.61 -5.61
C GLU A 195 -41.46 -35.36 -4.93
N ASN A 196 -41.43 -36.69 -5.06
CA ASN A 196 -40.32 -37.52 -4.56
C ASN A 196 -38.99 -37.20 -5.25
N GLU A 197 -39.03 -36.87 -6.55
CA GLU A 197 -37.84 -36.54 -7.32
C GLU A 197 -37.28 -35.18 -6.94
N LEU A 198 -38.13 -34.18 -6.68
CA LEU A 198 -37.70 -32.87 -6.20
C LEU A 198 -37.00 -32.97 -4.84
N LEU A 199 -37.53 -33.80 -3.93
CA LEU A 199 -36.87 -34.11 -2.64
C LEU A 199 -35.52 -34.80 -2.84
N PHE A 200 -35.44 -35.75 -3.77
CA PHE A 200 -34.19 -36.42 -4.10
C PHE A 200 -33.16 -35.46 -4.71
N ILE A 201 -33.55 -34.61 -5.67
CA ILE A 201 -32.69 -33.62 -6.31
C ILE A 201 -32.11 -32.65 -5.26
N ALA A 202 -32.93 -32.18 -4.32
CA ALA A 202 -32.46 -31.33 -3.23
C ALA A 202 -31.41 -32.02 -2.33
N ARG A 203 -31.62 -33.31 -2.00
CA ARG A 203 -30.65 -34.10 -1.24
C ARG A 203 -29.36 -34.36 -2.03
N ALA A 204 -29.49 -34.72 -3.30
CA ALA A 204 -28.37 -34.94 -4.21
C ALA A 204 -27.50 -33.68 -4.36
N ARG A 205 -28.13 -32.50 -4.46
CA ARG A 205 -27.42 -31.21 -4.50
C ARG A 205 -26.57 -31.00 -3.25
N LEU A 206 -27.14 -31.21 -2.07
CA LEU A 206 -26.41 -31.10 -0.80
C LEU A 206 -25.27 -32.14 -0.68
N GLU A 207 -25.49 -33.36 -1.15
CA GLU A 207 -24.47 -34.42 -1.15
C GLU A 207 -23.29 -34.07 -2.06
N VAL A 208 -23.55 -33.64 -3.30
CA VAL A 208 -22.53 -33.25 -4.26
C VAL A 208 -21.75 -32.03 -3.76
N GLU A 209 -22.42 -31.02 -3.20
CA GLU A 209 -21.76 -29.85 -2.59
C GLU A 209 -20.83 -30.26 -1.44
N ASN A 210 -21.29 -31.11 -0.52
CA ASN A 210 -20.47 -31.57 0.61
C ASN A 210 -19.28 -32.43 0.17
N GLN A 211 -19.46 -33.28 -0.83
CA GLN A 211 -18.38 -34.10 -1.37
C GLN A 211 -17.36 -33.22 -2.11
N ALA A 212 -17.79 -32.20 -2.85
CA ALA A 212 -16.91 -31.24 -3.49
C ALA A 212 -16.12 -30.40 -2.47
N LYS A 213 -16.75 -29.97 -1.36
CA LYS A 213 -16.06 -29.25 -0.28
C LYS A 213 -14.94 -30.09 0.35
N ARG A 214 -15.23 -31.35 0.70
CA ARG A 214 -14.19 -32.27 1.23
C ARG A 214 -13.08 -32.53 0.23
N LEU A 215 -13.42 -32.68 -1.06
CA LEU A 215 -12.42 -32.84 -2.12
C LEU A 215 -11.54 -31.60 -2.28
N LEU A 216 -12.12 -30.41 -2.12
CA LEU A 216 -11.38 -29.15 -2.15
C LEU A 216 -10.44 -29.04 -0.94
N GLU A 217 -10.94 -29.24 0.28
CA GLU A 217 -10.16 -29.19 1.52
C GLU A 217 -8.97 -30.17 1.47
N GLN A 218 -9.24 -31.45 1.16
CA GLN A 218 -8.19 -32.46 1.02
C GLN A 218 -7.23 -32.14 -0.12
N GLY A 219 -7.75 -31.63 -1.24
CA GLY A 219 -6.93 -31.26 -2.40
C GLY A 219 -6.00 -30.09 -2.10
N VAL A 220 -6.45 -29.08 -1.36
CA VAL A 220 -5.64 -27.93 -0.96
C VAL A 220 -4.63 -28.31 0.12
N ASP A 221 -5.02 -29.12 1.11
CA ASP A 221 -4.15 -29.60 2.18
C ASP A 221 -3.02 -30.51 1.65
N THR A 222 -3.35 -31.42 0.73
CA THR A 222 -2.39 -32.33 0.10
C THR A 222 -1.71 -31.74 -1.14
N GLN A 223 -2.07 -30.52 -1.53
CA GLN A 223 -1.59 -29.82 -2.73
C GLN A 223 -1.75 -30.63 -4.02
N ASN A 224 -2.86 -31.36 -4.14
CA ASN A 224 -3.19 -32.18 -5.28
C ASN A 224 -3.99 -31.37 -6.33
N PRO A 225 -3.37 -30.95 -7.45
CA PRO A 225 -4.04 -30.08 -8.43
C PRO A 225 -5.23 -30.75 -9.11
N THR A 226 -5.26 -32.08 -9.18
CA THR A 226 -6.36 -32.85 -9.79
C THR A 226 -7.60 -32.83 -8.91
N GLN A 227 -7.44 -33.00 -7.59
CA GLN A 227 -8.55 -32.95 -6.63
C GLN A 227 -9.13 -31.54 -6.56
N VAL A 228 -8.27 -30.52 -6.42
CA VAL A 228 -8.68 -29.10 -6.44
C VAL A 228 -9.39 -28.80 -7.75
N GLY A 229 -8.79 -29.14 -8.90
CA GLY A 229 -9.38 -28.90 -10.21
C GLY A 229 -10.74 -29.58 -10.42
N THR A 230 -10.94 -30.78 -9.86
CA THR A 230 -12.22 -31.50 -9.92
C THR A 230 -13.29 -30.82 -9.06
N ALA A 231 -12.94 -30.44 -7.83
CA ALA A 231 -13.86 -29.72 -6.94
C ALA A 231 -14.26 -28.35 -7.52
N LEU A 232 -13.31 -27.59 -8.07
CA LEU A 232 -13.57 -26.33 -8.75
C LEU A 232 -14.54 -26.49 -9.92
N GLN A 233 -14.37 -27.54 -10.73
CA GLN A 233 -15.31 -27.83 -11.83
C GLN A 233 -16.72 -28.15 -11.33
N VAL A 234 -16.86 -28.86 -10.20
CA VAL A 234 -18.16 -29.11 -9.58
C VAL A 234 -18.82 -27.80 -9.16
N PHE A 235 -18.10 -26.91 -8.47
CA PHE A 235 -18.66 -25.63 -8.04
C PHE A 235 -19.00 -24.69 -9.20
N HIS A 236 -18.19 -24.70 -10.27
CA HIS A 236 -18.52 -24.01 -11.52
C HIS A 236 -19.83 -24.54 -12.10
N ASN A 237 -19.95 -25.87 -12.23
CA ASN A 237 -21.16 -26.49 -12.76
C ASN A 237 -22.39 -26.20 -11.89
N LEU A 238 -22.26 -26.08 -10.58
CA LEU A 238 -23.35 -25.73 -9.66
C LEU A 238 -23.65 -24.21 -9.57
N GLY A 239 -22.87 -23.36 -10.25
CA GLY A 239 -23.01 -21.90 -10.20
C GLY A 239 -22.61 -21.26 -8.87
N THR A 240 -21.82 -21.96 -8.03
CA THR A 240 -21.43 -21.52 -6.67
C THR A 240 -19.92 -21.29 -6.52
N LEU A 241 -19.17 -21.28 -7.63
CA LEU A 241 -17.70 -21.15 -7.64
C LEU A 241 -17.21 -19.90 -6.89
N LYS A 242 -17.72 -18.72 -7.24
CA LYS A 242 -17.29 -17.45 -6.65
C LYS A 242 -17.48 -17.43 -5.14
N ASP A 243 -18.69 -17.76 -4.67
CA ASP A 243 -19.03 -17.74 -3.25
C ASP A 243 -18.22 -18.77 -2.45
N THR A 244 -17.96 -19.93 -3.03
CA THR A 244 -17.15 -20.98 -2.40
C THR A 244 -15.70 -20.53 -2.23
N ILE A 245 -15.08 -19.92 -3.27
CA ILE A 245 -13.69 -19.47 -3.19
C ILE A 245 -13.52 -18.32 -2.21
N ILE A 246 -14.45 -17.36 -2.22
CA ILE A 246 -14.47 -16.27 -1.23
C ILE A 246 -14.59 -16.86 0.18
N GLY A 247 -15.54 -17.78 0.41
CA GLY A 247 -15.73 -18.43 1.71
C GLY A 247 -14.51 -19.23 2.19
N VAL A 248 -13.81 -19.93 1.29
CA VAL A 248 -12.57 -20.66 1.63
C VAL A 248 -11.44 -19.71 2.01
N VAL A 249 -11.24 -18.64 1.22
CA VAL A 249 -10.20 -17.63 1.49
C VAL A 249 -10.50 -16.87 2.77
N ASP A 250 -11.76 -16.51 3.04
CA ASP A 250 -12.19 -15.86 4.28
C ASP A 250 -12.07 -16.80 5.49
N GLY A 251 -12.34 -18.10 5.32
CA GLY A 251 -12.08 -19.10 6.35
C GLY A 251 -10.60 -19.18 6.73
N TYR A 252 -9.71 -19.15 5.74
CA TYR A 252 -8.26 -19.08 5.99
C TYR A 252 -7.86 -17.78 6.70
N ARG A 253 -8.45 -16.63 6.35
CA ARG A 253 -8.22 -15.36 7.07
C ARG A 253 -8.65 -15.44 8.52
N ALA A 254 -9.87 -15.91 8.80
CA ALA A 254 -10.40 -16.03 10.15
C ALA A 254 -9.55 -16.97 11.02
N THR A 255 -9.14 -18.11 10.46
CA THR A 255 -8.26 -19.08 11.15
C THR A 255 -6.91 -18.45 11.49
N LEU A 256 -6.35 -17.67 10.57
CA LEU A 256 -5.09 -16.99 10.79
C LEU A 256 -5.19 -15.90 11.85
N GLU A 257 -6.26 -15.11 11.85
CA GLU A 257 -6.53 -14.10 12.87
C GLU A 257 -6.67 -14.71 14.27
N GLU A 258 -7.36 -15.84 14.39
CA GLU A 258 -7.47 -16.59 15.65
C GLU A 258 -6.10 -17.09 16.12
N ASN A 259 -5.30 -17.64 15.20
CA ASN A 259 -3.96 -18.13 15.50
C ASN A 259 -2.98 -17.01 15.90
N ILE A 260 -3.06 -15.83 15.26
CA ILE A 260 -2.28 -14.64 15.65
C ILE A 260 -2.64 -14.22 17.08
N ASN A 261 -3.94 -14.18 17.40
CA ASN A 261 -4.42 -13.82 18.74
C ASN A 261 -3.97 -14.85 19.80
N SER A 262 -4.13 -16.13 19.51
CA SER A 262 -3.74 -17.23 20.40
C SER A 262 -2.24 -17.25 20.67
N ALA A 263 -1.41 -16.97 19.66
CA ALA A 263 0.04 -16.90 19.80
C ALA A 263 0.51 -15.76 20.72
N LEU A 264 -0.30 -14.70 20.86
CA LEU A 264 -0.01 -13.52 21.68
C LEU A 264 -0.75 -13.52 23.03
N ASP A 265 -1.59 -14.52 23.32
CA ASP A 265 -2.35 -14.58 24.56
C ASP A 265 -1.43 -14.83 25.76
N ILE A 266 -1.35 -13.83 26.64
CA ILE A 266 -0.54 -13.86 27.87
C ILE A 266 -0.91 -15.06 28.74
N LYS A 267 -2.19 -15.47 28.77
CA LYS A 267 -2.64 -16.62 29.59
C LYS A 267 -2.04 -17.92 29.09
N VAL A 268 -1.96 -18.10 27.77
CA VAL A 268 -1.32 -19.26 27.13
C VAL A 268 0.20 -19.22 27.37
N LEU A 269 0.80 -18.03 27.30
CA LEU A 269 2.25 -17.84 27.46
C LEU A 269 2.75 -17.99 28.91
N THR A 270 1.87 -17.82 29.90
CA THR A 270 2.22 -17.88 31.33
C THR A 270 1.78 -19.17 32.02
N GLN A 271 1.10 -20.09 31.32
CA GLN A 271 0.76 -21.40 31.88
C GLN A 271 2.04 -22.23 32.13
N PRO A 272 2.23 -22.77 33.34
CA PRO A 272 3.34 -23.68 33.60
C PRO A 272 3.15 -24.95 32.76
N SER A 273 4.14 -25.26 31.94
CA SER A 273 4.21 -26.55 31.26
C SER A 273 4.13 -27.66 32.30
N GLN A 274 3.23 -28.64 32.06
CA GLN A 274 2.92 -29.73 33.00
C GLN A 274 4.14 -30.58 33.42
N SER A 275 5.30 -30.38 32.79
CA SER A 275 6.58 -31.01 33.14
C SER A 275 7.29 -30.41 34.36
N ALA A 276 6.82 -29.30 34.94
CA ALA A 276 7.49 -28.62 36.07
C ALA A 276 6.80 -28.80 37.45
N VAL A 277 5.84 -29.70 37.61
CA VAL A 277 5.18 -29.98 38.90
C VAL A 277 5.90 -31.09 39.67
N ARG A 278 7.13 -30.81 40.11
CA ARG A 278 7.80 -31.53 41.21
C ARG A 278 8.48 -30.51 42.13
N GLY A 279 7.66 -29.75 42.85
CA GLY A 279 8.11 -28.87 43.93
C GLY A 279 7.16 -29.04 45.12
N GLY A 280 7.68 -29.51 46.25
CA GLY A 280 6.91 -29.77 47.46
C GLY A 280 6.28 -28.51 48.09
N PRO A 281 5.36 -28.68 49.05
CA PRO A 281 4.61 -27.58 49.66
C PRO A 281 5.55 -26.69 50.48
N GLY A 282 5.59 -25.38 50.18
CA GLY A 282 6.31 -24.38 51.00
C GLY A 282 7.21 -23.39 50.27
N ARG A 283 7.37 -23.46 48.93
CA ARG A 283 8.05 -22.41 48.15
C ARG A 283 7.06 -21.49 47.46
N SER A 284 6.59 -20.47 48.17
CA SER A 284 5.87 -19.34 47.59
C SER A 284 6.85 -18.41 46.88
N THR A 285 7.30 -18.79 45.69
CA THR A 285 7.83 -17.81 44.73
C THR A 285 6.63 -17.17 44.03
N MET A 286 6.19 -16.01 44.52
CA MET A 286 5.28 -15.15 43.75
C MET A 286 6.00 -14.79 42.43
N PRO A 287 5.55 -15.27 41.25
CA PRO A 287 6.20 -14.91 40.01
C PRO A 287 5.75 -13.51 39.63
N THR A 288 6.67 -12.55 39.55
CA THR A 288 6.39 -11.26 38.91
C THR A 288 6.11 -11.54 37.41
N PRO A 289 4.87 -11.41 36.89
CA PRO A 289 4.41 -12.24 35.77
C PRO A 289 4.90 -11.89 34.35
N GLY A 290 6.08 -11.30 34.12
CA GLY A 290 6.44 -11.05 32.72
C GLY A 290 7.84 -10.57 32.34
N ASN A 291 8.84 -10.73 33.20
CA ASN A 291 10.24 -10.65 32.77
C ASN A 291 11.00 -11.98 32.93
N ASN A 292 10.28 -13.09 33.08
CA ASN A 292 10.88 -14.41 33.25
C ASN A 292 11.37 -14.95 31.89
N ALA A 293 12.58 -15.52 31.87
CA ALA A 293 13.16 -16.16 30.69
C ALA A 293 12.24 -17.25 30.09
N ALA A 294 11.45 -17.94 30.93
CA ALA A 294 10.46 -18.92 30.51
C ALA A 294 9.34 -18.31 29.64
N PHE A 295 8.82 -17.13 30.02
CA PHE A 295 7.82 -16.42 29.22
C PHE A 295 8.38 -16.02 27.85
N ARG A 296 9.61 -15.47 27.82
CA ARG A 296 10.29 -15.10 26.57
C ARG A 296 10.51 -16.31 25.67
N ALA A 297 10.92 -17.45 26.22
CA ALA A 297 11.10 -18.69 25.46
C ALA A 297 9.77 -19.17 24.85
N SER A 298 8.70 -19.26 25.65
CA SER A 298 7.37 -19.64 25.16
C SER A 298 6.84 -18.71 24.07
N LEU A 299 7.02 -17.39 24.23
CA LEU A 299 6.61 -16.38 23.24
C LEU A 299 7.30 -16.61 21.90
N TRP A 300 8.62 -16.76 21.88
CA TRP A 300 9.36 -16.93 20.64
C TRP A 300 9.08 -18.27 19.96
N THR A 301 8.91 -19.36 20.73
CA THR A 301 8.48 -20.66 20.17
C THR A 301 7.08 -20.60 19.56
N ASN A 302 6.14 -19.90 20.20
CA ASN A 302 4.81 -19.68 19.61
C ASN A 302 4.88 -18.80 18.36
N MET A 303 5.78 -17.81 18.33
CA MET A 303 5.98 -16.96 17.16
C MET A 303 6.58 -17.72 15.98
N GLU A 304 7.53 -18.62 16.21
CA GLU A 304 8.05 -19.54 15.19
C GLU A 304 6.93 -20.40 14.60
N LYS A 305 6.11 -21.04 15.44
CA LYS A 305 4.94 -21.82 15.00
C LYS A 305 3.93 -20.98 14.22
N LEU A 306 3.70 -19.73 14.63
CA LEU A 306 2.84 -18.80 13.91
C LEU A 306 3.37 -18.53 12.50
N MET A 307 4.68 -18.26 12.35
CA MET A 307 5.29 -18.08 11.03
C MET A 307 5.18 -19.33 10.16
N ASP A 308 5.35 -20.52 10.73
CA ASP A 308 5.17 -21.79 10.00
C ASP A 308 3.73 -21.95 9.49
N HIS A 309 2.76 -21.62 10.33
CA HIS A 309 1.35 -21.68 9.95
C HIS A 309 0.99 -20.64 8.88
N ILE A 310 1.45 -19.39 9.01
CA ILE A 310 1.29 -18.36 7.98
C ILE A 310 1.87 -18.84 6.64
N CYS A 311 3.08 -19.41 6.65
CA CYS A 311 3.72 -19.94 5.45
C CYS A 311 2.88 -21.06 4.79
N SER A 312 2.33 -21.97 5.60
CA SER A 312 1.48 -23.07 5.12
C SER A 312 0.20 -22.55 4.46
N VAL A 313 -0.54 -21.66 5.13
CA VAL A 313 -1.79 -21.11 4.61
C VAL A 313 -1.56 -20.27 3.35
N CYS A 314 -0.47 -19.48 3.31
CA CYS A 314 -0.09 -18.75 2.10
C CYS A 314 0.18 -19.71 0.93
N GLY A 315 0.88 -20.82 1.17
CA GLY A 315 1.12 -21.85 0.15
C GLY A 315 -0.18 -22.49 -0.35
N GLN A 316 -1.16 -22.73 0.54
CA GLN A 316 -2.47 -23.26 0.20
C GLN A 316 -3.29 -22.30 -0.68
N VAL A 317 -3.37 -21.02 -0.31
CA VAL A 317 -4.07 -19.99 -1.11
C VAL A 317 -3.39 -19.78 -2.47
N GLN A 318 -2.06 -19.79 -2.51
CA GLN A 318 -1.31 -19.68 -3.76
C GLN A 318 -1.56 -20.89 -4.68
N HIS A 319 -1.59 -22.10 -4.12
CA HIS A 319 -1.94 -23.31 -4.87
C HIS A 319 -3.34 -23.22 -5.46
N LEU A 320 -4.33 -22.80 -4.66
CA LEU A 320 -5.71 -22.59 -5.10
C LEU A 320 -5.80 -21.59 -6.26
N GLN A 321 -5.18 -20.41 -6.13
CA GLN A 321 -5.13 -19.39 -7.19
C GLN A 321 -4.50 -19.95 -8.48
N LYS A 322 -3.42 -20.73 -8.36
CA LYS A 322 -2.75 -21.33 -9.52
C LYS A 322 -3.66 -22.32 -10.26
N VAL A 323 -4.40 -23.17 -9.55
CA VAL A 323 -5.34 -24.11 -10.19
C VAL A 323 -6.49 -23.36 -10.85
N LEU A 324 -7.03 -22.31 -10.21
CA LEU A 324 -8.05 -21.42 -10.78
C LEU A 324 -7.57 -20.73 -12.07
N ALA A 325 -6.30 -20.30 -12.11
CA ALA A 325 -5.72 -19.65 -13.28
C ALA A 325 -5.48 -20.61 -14.46
N LYS A 326 -5.26 -21.90 -14.18
CA LYS A 326 -5.02 -22.94 -15.20
C LYS A 326 -6.29 -23.63 -15.69
N LYS A 327 -7.32 -23.77 -14.84
CA LYS A 327 -8.57 -24.44 -15.21
C LYS A 327 -9.46 -23.52 -16.05
N ARG A 328 -9.87 -24.03 -17.20
CA ARG A 328 -10.77 -23.36 -18.15
C ARG A 328 -12.11 -24.08 -18.18
N ASP A 329 -13.18 -23.31 -18.33
CA ASP A 329 -14.48 -23.86 -18.65
C ASP A 329 -14.41 -24.59 -20.01
N PRO A 330 -14.79 -25.89 -20.09
CA PRO A 330 -14.77 -26.64 -21.34
C PRO A 330 -15.62 -26.04 -22.47
N VAL A 331 -16.63 -25.22 -22.15
CA VAL A 331 -17.54 -24.64 -23.15
C VAL A 331 -17.12 -23.24 -23.57
N SER A 332 -16.90 -22.32 -22.62
CA SER A 332 -16.53 -20.93 -22.92
C SER A 332 -15.02 -20.71 -23.10
N HIS A 333 -14.19 -21.67 -22.72
CA HIS A 333 -12.72 -21.58 -22.69
C HIS A 333 -12.13 -20.47 -21.80
N ILE A 334 -12.97 -19.79 -21.01
CA ILE A 334 -12.59 -18.76 -20.03
C ILE A 334 -11.97 -19.45 -18.81
N CYS A 335 -10.90 -18.87 -18.27
CA CYS A 335 -10.30 -19.37 -17.04
C CYS A 335 -11.20 -19.09 -15.84
N PHE A 336 -11.30 -20.03 -14.89
CA PHE A 336 -12.10 -19.84 -13.68
C PHE A 336 -11.70 -18.61 -12.86
N ILE A 337 -10.41 -18.24 -12.88
CA ILE A 337 -9.94 -17.01 -12.23
C ILE A 337 -10.57 -15.73 -12.81
N GLU A 338 -10.81 -15.67 -14.12
CA GLU A 338 -11.39 -14.50 -14.81
C GLU A 338 -12.87 -14.34 -14.49
N GLU A 339 -13.57 -15.45 -14.22
CA GLU A 339 -14.96 -15.41 -13.78
C GLU A 339 -15.11 -14.82 -12.36
N ILE A 340 -14.12 -15.08 -11.50
CA ILE A 340 -14.07 -14.58 -10.12
C ILE A 340 -13.63 -13.11 -10.10
N ILE A 341 -12.58 -12.77 -10.85
CA ILE A 341 -12.00 -11.43 -10.96
C ILE A 341 -12.67 -10.67 -12.11
N LYS A 342 -13.98 -10.40 -11.99
CA LYS A 342 -14.68 -9.46 -12.88
C LYS A 342 -14.41 -8.02 -12.44
N ASP A 343 -14.26 -7.10 -13.39
CA ASP A 343 -14.19 -5.64 -13.16
C ASP A 343 -13.02 -5.13 -12.30
N GLY A 344 -11.77 -5.32 -12.76
CA GLY A 344 -10.61 -4.62 -12.20
C GLY A 344 -10.29 -4.94 -10.73
N GLN A 345 -10.89 -6.01 -10.18
CA GLN A 345 -10.65 -6.45 -8.81
C GLN A 345 -9.21 -6.95 -8.64
N PRO A 346 -8.57 -6.65 -7.50
CA PRO A 346 -7.25 -7.18 -7.20
C PRO A 346 -7.26 -8.71 -7.10
N GLU A 347 -6.13 -9.35 -7.41
CA GLU A 347 -5.97 -10.81 -7.31
C GLU A 347 -6.30 -11.35 -5.92
N ILE A 348 -6.74 -12.60 -5.87
CA ILE A 348 -7.14 -13.31 -4.65
C ILE A 348 -6.00 -13.30 -3.62
N PHE A 349 -4.79 -13.69 -4.02
CA PHE A 349 -3.62 -13.72 -3.14
C PHE A 349 -3.20 -12.32 -2.71
N TYR A 350 -3.29 -11.31 -3.57
CA TYR A 350 -3.00 -9.93 -3.19
C TYR A 350 -3.93 -9.44 -2.08
N THR A 351 -5.25 -9.67 -2.21
CA THR A 351 -6.20 -9.26 -1.17
C THR A 351 -5.99 -10.05 0.12
N PHE A 352 -5.65 -11.35 0.00
CA PHE A 352 -5.36 -12.22 1.12
C PHE A 352 -4.11 -11.74 1.88
N TRP A 353 -2.99 -11.55 1.18
CA TRP A 353 -1.73 -11.13 1.78
C TRP A 353 -1.83 -9.78 2.50
N ASN A 354 -2.52 -8.79 1.90
CA ASN A 354 -2.77 -7.51 2.57
C ASN A 354 -3.61 -7.65 3.85
N SER A 355 -4.57 -8.59 3.85
CA SER A 355 -5.32 -8.93 5.07
C SER A 355 -4.41 -9.51 6.14
N VAL A 356 -3.50 -10.42 5.77
CA VAL A 356 -2.57 -11.06 6.70
C VAL A 356 -1.62 -10.03 7.30
N THR A 357 -1.02 -9.17 6.49
CA THR A 357 -0.10 -8.13 6.98
C THR A 357 -0.82 -7.10 7.85
N GLN A 358 -2.06 -6.74 7.51
CA GLN A 358 -2.90 -5.87 8.33
C GLN A 358 -3.33 -6.54 9.65
N ALA A 359 -3.67 -7.83 9.63
CA ALA A 359 -3.99 -8.60 10.84
C ALA A 359 -2.78 -8.69 11.77
N LEU A 360 -1.59 -8.99 11.24
CA LEU A 360 -0.34 -8.98 12.02
C LEU A 360 -0.09 -7.61 12.65
N SER A 361 -0.19 -6.54 11.86
CA SER A 361 0.02 -5.16 12.35
C SER A 361 -0.97 -4.79 13.47
N SER A 362 -2.27 -4.97 13.23
CA SER A 362 -3.33 -4.59 14.16
C SER A 362 -3.29 -5.43 15.44
N GLN A 363 -3.17 -6.75 15.34
CA GLN A 363 -3.17 -7.63 16.51
C GLN A 363 -1.88 -7.49 17.33
N PHE A 364 -0.72 -7.32 16.70
CA PHE A 364 0.53 -7.05 17.43
C PHE A 364 0.41 -5.73 18.19
N HIS A 365 -0.12 -4.68 17.56
CA HIS A 365 -0.31 -3.38 18.20
C HIS A 365 -1.31 -3.46 19.36
N MET A 366 -2.43 -4.16 19.19
CA MET A 366 -3.42 -4.37 20.27
C MET A 366 -2.83 -5.18 21.44
N ALA A 367 -2.09 -6.26 21.16
CA ALA A 367 -1.48 -7.10 22.19
C ALA A 367 -0.36 -6.38 22.96
N THR A 368 0.45 -5.56 22.29
CA THR A 368 1.53 -4.80 22.96
C THR A 368 1.01 -3.60 23.74
N ASN A 369 -0.11 -3.00 23.33
CA ASN A 369 -0.76 -1.95 24.12
C ASN A 369 -1.49 -2.49 25.36
N SER A 370 -2.00 -3.72 25.30
CA SER A 370 -2.60 -4.38 26.46
C SER A 370 -1.57 -4.99 27.42
N SER A 371 -0.36 -5.32 26.93
CA SER A 371 0.69 -5.98 27.70
C SER A 371 2.05 -5.28 27.62
N MET A 372 2.47 -4.67 28.73
CA MET A 372 3.80 -4.09 28.85
C MET A 372 4.91 -5.14 28.66
N PHE A 373 4.67 -6.41 29.02
CA PHE A 373 5.65 -7.48 28.87
C PHE A 373 5.88 -7.87 27.41
N LEU A 374 4.81 -7.98 26.61
CA LEU A 374 4.92 -8.20 25.17
C LEU A 374 5.59 -7.00 24.49
N LYS A 375 5.22 -5.78 24.87
CA LYS A 375 5.84 -4.56 24.38
C LYS A 375 7.35 -4.53 24.64
N GLN A 376 7.78 -4.84 25.86
CA GLN A 376 9.20 -4.95 26.19
C GLN A 376 9.91 -6.08 25.43
N ALA A 377 9.22 -7.16 25.09
CA ALA A 377 9.78 -8.25 24.30
C ALA A 377 10.01 -7.84 22.85
N PHE A 378 8.99 -7.26 22.21
CA PHE A 378 9.07 -6.88 20.81
C PHE A 378 10.03 -5.71 20.60
N GLU A 379 10.00 -4.69 21.46
CA GLU A 379 10.92 -3.54 21.34
C GLU A 379 12.35 -3.87 21.77
N GLY A 380 12.53 -4.82 22.70
CA GLY A 380 13.86 -5.16 23.25
C GLY A 380 14.60 -6.21 22.41
N GLU A 381 13.87 -7.18 21.87
CA GLU A 381 14.40 -8.29 21.07
C GLU A 381 13.90 -8.21 19.61
N TYR A 382 13.60 -7.01 19.12
CA TYR A 382 13.19 -6.74 17.73
C TYR A 382 14.01 -7.49 16.66
N PRO A 383 15.36 -7.58 16.75
CA PRO A 383 16.16 -8.32 15.77
C PRO A 383 15.77 -9.80 15.64
N LYS A 384 15.30 -10.44 16.74
CA LYS A 384 14.79 -11.81 16.68
C LYS A 384 13.47 -11.89 15.91
N LEU A 385 12.56 -10.93 16.16
CA LEU A 385 11.29 -10.84 15.44
C LEU A 385 11.52 -10.57 13.94
N LEU A 386 12.43 -9.66 13.61
CA LEU A 386 12.81 -9.37 12.23
C LEU A 386 13.42 -10.59 11.55
N ARG A 387 14.25 -11.39 12.26
CA ARG A 387 14.76 -12.66 11.73
C ARG A 387 13.64 -13.63 11.37
N LEU A 388 12.63 -13.79 12.23
CA LEU A 388 11.47 -14.65 11.94
C LEU A 388 10.71 -14.20 10.69
N TYR A 389 10.55 -12.89 10.50
CA TYR A 389 9.93 -12.32 9.31
C TYR A 389 10.77 -12.53 8.05
N ASN A 390 12.09 -12.32 8.13
CA ASN A 390 13.02 -12.58 7.03
C ASN A 390 13.03 -14.06 6.64
N ASP A 391 12.98 -14.97 7.62
CA ASP A 391 12.94 -16.41 7.37
C ASP A 391 11.59 -16.85 6.78
N LEU A 392 10.46 -16.29 7.25
CA LEU A 392 9.15 -16.47 6.63
C LEU A 392 9.19 -16.03 5.16
N TRP A 393 9.68 -14.83 4.89
CA TRP A 393 9.73 -14.28 3.54
C TRP A 393 10.56 -15.13 2.58
N LYS A 394 11.77 -15.55 3.01
CA LYS A 394 12.62 -16.47 2.22
C LYS A 394 11.91 -17.78 1.91
N ARG A 395 11.16 -18.34 2.86
CA ARG A 395 10.39 -19.57 2.65
C ARG A 395 9.24 -19.37 1.66
N LEU A 396 8.52 -18.26 1.75
CA LEU A 396 7.46 -17.91 0.79
C LEU A 396 8.01 -17.77 -0.64
N GLN A 397 9.18 -17.13 -0.80
CA GLN A 397 9.86 -17.02 -2.09
C GLN A 397 10.27 -18.39 -2.64
N GLN A 398 10.87 -19.26 -1.82
CA GLN A 398 11.26 -20.62 -2.20
C GLN A 398 10.05 -21.46 -2.61
N TYR A 399 8.92 -21.32 -1.89
CA TYR A 399 7.68 -22.04 -2.20
C TYR A 399 7.15 -21.68 -3.58
N SER A 400 7.16 -20.38 -3.91
CA SER A 400 6.76 -19.87 -5.22
C SER A 400 7.61 -20.49 -6.35
N GLN A 401 8.94 -20.53 -6.17
CA GLN A 401 9.88 -21.08 -7.15
C GLN A 401 9.71 -22.60 -7.33
N ASN A 402 9.54 -23.37 -6.25
CA ASN A 402 9.36 -24.82 -6.30
C ASN A 402 8.05 -25.22 -7.00
N ILE A 403 6.97 -24.47 -6.76
CA ILE A 403 5.69 -24.70 -7.41
C ILE A 403 5.78 -24.41 -8.92
N GLN A 404 6.62 -23.47 -9.37
CA GLN A 404 6.86 -23.24 -10.80
C GLN A 404 7.59 -24.42 -11.47
N GLY A 405 8.64 -24.97 -10.83
CA GLY A 405 9.42 -26.08 -11.39
C GLY A 405 8.67 -27.42 -11.49
N ASN A 406 7.85 -27.78 -10.51
CA ASN A 406 7.18 -29.09 -10.47
C ASN A 406 6.03 -29.27 -11.49
N CYS A 407 5.52 -28.18 -12.09
CA CYS A 407 4.46 -28.28 -13.10
C CYS A 407 4.97 -28.59 -14.50
N ASN A 408 6.28 -28.45 -14.77
CA ASN A 408 6.85 -28.74 -16.08
C ASN A 408 7.34 -30.20 -16.22
N ALA A 409 7.38 -30.96 -15.10
CA ALA A 409 7.99 -32.28 -15.04
C ALA A 409 7.00 -33.47 -14.94
N SER A 410 5.69 -33.23 -14.76
CA SER A 410 4.71 -34.33 -14.70
C SER A 410 4.17 -34.67 -16.10
N GLY A 411 5.00 -35.38 -16.88
CA GLY A 411 4.54 -36.09 -18.07
C GLY A 411 3.69 -37.28 -17.69
N THR A 412 2.36 -37.15 -17.78
CA THR A 412 1.45 -38.28 -17.95
C THR A 412 0.74 -38.12 -19.28
N THR A 413 1.25 -38.85 -20.26
CA THR A 413 0.69 -39.11 -21.56
C THR A 413 -0.65 -39.84 -21.40
N ASP A 414 -1.76 -39.13 -21.61
CA ASP A 414 -2.84 -39.63 -22.46
C ASP A 414 -3.89 -38.51 -22.71
N LEU A 415 -4.09 -38.24 -24.00
CA LEU A 415 -5.16 -37.45 -24.62
C LEU A 415 -5.17 -35.93 -24.33
N PHE A 416 -4.30 -35.18 -25.00
CA PHE A 416 -4.64 -33.89 -25.65
C PHE A 416 -3.50 -33.48 -26.60
N ILE A 417 -3.67 -33.78 -27.90
CA ILE A 417 -2.84 -33.25 -28.99
C ILE A 417 -3.44 -31.90 -29.38
N ASP A 418 -2.90 -30.82 -28.84
CA ASP A 418 -2.53 -29.60 -29.57
C ASP A 418 -2.12 -28.56 -28.52
N LEU A 419 -0.90 -28.04 -28.64
CA LEU A 419 -0.36 -26.76 -28.13
C LEU A 419 1.17 -26.87 -27.98
N GLN A 420 1.85 -27.02 -29.11
CA GLN A 420 3.22 -26.55 -29.26
C GLN A 420 3.17 -25.10 -29.75
N HIS A 421 3.21 -24.15 -28.80
CA HIS A 421 3.82 -22.83 -28.92
C HIS A 421 3.33 -21.97 -27.75
N MET A 422 4.23 -21.67 -26.82
CA MET A 422 4.35 -20.43 -26.05
C MET A 422 5.43 -20.72 -25.00
N GLU A 423 6.67 -20.79 -25.47
CA GLU A 423 7.81 -20.46 -24.62
C GLU A 423 7.81 -18.94 -24.42
N ASP A 424 8.33 -18.54 -23.27
CA ASP A 424 8.66 -17.17 -22.84
C ASP A 424 7.53 -16.36 -22.19
N ASP A 425 7.27 -16.66 -20.92
CA ASP A 425 6.98 -15.61 -19.93
C ASP A 425 7.24 -16.15 -18.51
N THR A 426 8.45 -15.89 -18.01
CA THR A 426 8.84 -16.09 -16.61
C THR A 426 8.17 -15.01 -15.74
N GLN A 427 6.83 -15.08 -15.62
CA GLN A 427 6.09 -14.17 -14.74
C GLN A 427 6.18 -14.66 -13.29
N ASP A 428 6.71 -13.82 -12.43
CA ASP A 428 6.81 -14.01 -10.99
C ASP A 428 5.38 -13.99 -10.38
N ILE A 429 4.79 -15.17 -10.16
CA ILE A 429 3.39 -15.36 -9.67
C ILE A 429 3.23 -14.94 -8.20
N PHE A 430 4.12 -14.13 -7.64
CA PHE A 430 3.93 -13.62 -6.28
C PHE A 430 2.91 -12.48 -6.26
N ILE A 431 2.88 -11.62 -7.29
CA ILE A 431 1.88 -10.59 -7.61
C ILE A 431 2.26 -10.06 -9.02
N PRO A 432 1.37 -9.96 -10.02
CA PRO A 432 1.68 -9.17 -11.22
C PRO A 432 1.97 -7.75 -10.75
N LYS A 433 3.20 -7.29 -10.97
CA LYS A 433 3.72 -6.01 -10.47
C LYS A 433 2.73 -4.87 -10.75
N LYS A 434 1.90 -4.52 -9.76
CA LYS A 434 1.52 -3.11 -9.62
C LYS A 434 2.84 -2.38 -9.36
N PRO A 435 3.17 -1.33 -10.14
CA PRO A 435 4.50 -0.71 -10.11
C PRO A 435 4.92 -0.19 -8.72
N ASP A 436 3.96 0.02 -7.80
CA ASP A 436 4.20 0.60 -6.47
C ASP A 436 4.02 -0.37 -5.29
N TYR A 437 3.75 -1.66 -5.51
CA TYR A 437 3.47 -2.60 -4.41
C TYR A 437 4.60 -3.61 -4.18
N ASP A 438 5.21 -3.53 -3.00
CA ASP A 438 6.20 -4.50 -2.52
C ASP A 438 5.61 -5.33 -1.35
N PRO A 439 5.33 -6.63 -1.56
CA PRO A 439 4.81 -7.53 -0.53
C PRO A 439 5.78 -7.76 0.64
N GLU A 440 7.10 -7.69 0.43
CA GLU A 440 8.09 -7.79 1.51
C GLU A 440 8.00 -6.57 2.41
N LYS A 441 7.92 -5.39 1.79
CA LYS A 441 7.76 -4.13 2.48
C LYS A 441 6.45 -4.11 3.28
N ALA A 442 5.33 -4.53 2.70
CA ALA A 442 4.05 -4.59 3.40
C ALA A 442 4.10 -5.48 4.66
N LEU A 443 4.87 -6.57 4.62
CA LEU A 443 5.09 -7.43 5.78
C LEU A 443 5.97 -6.73 6.83
N LYS A 444 7.09 -6.12 6.43
CA LYS A 444 8.02 -5.43 7.33
C LYS A 444 7.42 -4.15 7.94
N ASP A 445 6.54 -3.45 7.23
CA ASP A 445 5.82 -2.26 7.71
C ASP A 445 4.99 -2.56 8.96
N SER A 446 4.52 -3.81 9.13
CA SER A 446 3.83 -4.23 10.36
C SER A 446 4.70 -4.16 11.62
N LEU A 447 6.04 -4.10 11.47
CA LEU A 447 7.00 -4.05 12.56
C LEU A 447 7.60 -2.66 12.82
N GLN A 448 7.30 -1.66 11.99
CA GLN A 448 7.92 -0.33 12.03
C GLN A 448 7.91 0.34 13.43
N PRO A 449 6.82 0.28 14.24
CA PRO A 449 6.79 0.89 15.57
C PRO A 449 7.83 0.28 16.52
N TYR A 450 8.07 -1.02 16.42
CA TYR A 450 9.02 -1.74 17.26
C TYR A 450 10.46 -1.49 16.84
N GLU A 451 10.70 -1.34 15.53
CA GLU A 451 12.01 -0.93 15.00
C GLU A 451 12.40 0.45 15.54
N ALA A 452 11.50 1.43 15.45
CA ALA A 452 11.76 2.78 15.94
C ALA A 452 12.08 2.79 17.45
N ALA A 453 11.32 2.05 18.26
CA ALA A 453 11.57 1.90 19.68
C ALA A 453 12.90 1.19 19.97
N TYR A 454 13.23 0.13 19.22
CA TYR A 454 14.50 -0.59 19.33
C TYR A 454 15.69 0.32 18.99
N LEU A 455 15.61 1.09 17.90
CA LEU A 455 16.65 2.02 17.48
C LEU A 455 16.86 3.16 18.49
N SER A 456 15.79 3.67 19.10
CA SER A 456 15.89 4.66 20.19
C SER A 456 16.61 4.08 21.43
N LYS A 457 16.30 2.83 21.79
CA LYS A 457 16.97 2.13 22.91
C LYS A 457 18.42 1.78 22.56
N SER A 458 18.70 1.38 21.33
CA SER A 458 20.06 1.12 20.81
C SER A 458 20.93 2.37 20.91
N LEU A 459 20.41 3.53 20.48
CA LEU A 459 21.12 4.79 20.63
C LEU A 459 21.41 5.13 22.10
N SER A 460 20.44 4.90 23.00
CA SER A 460 20.63 5.11 24.44
C SER A 460 21.73 4.20 25.00
N ARG A 461 21.67 2.88 24.70
CA ARG A 461 22.71 1.91 25.10
C ARG A 461 24.10 2.26 24.58
N LEU A 462 24.20 2.89 23.41
CA LEU A 462 25.47 3.35 22.84
C LEU A 462 25.95 4.66 23.49
N PHE A 463 25.04 5.55 23.88
CA PHE A 463 25.36 6.85 24.48
C PHE A 463 25.68 6.75 25.98
N ASP A 464 25.01 5.86 26.73
CA ASP A 464 25.16 5.73 28.17
C ASP A 464 26.63 5.46 28.60
N PRO A 465 27.38 4.54 27.96
CA PRO A 465 28.80 4.34 28.24
C PRO A 465 29.64 5.60 28.00
N ILE A 466 29.34 6.39 26.97
CA ILE A 466 30.06 7.65 26.69
C ILE A 466 29.78 8.67 27.79
N ASN A 467 28.53 8.86 28.16
CA ASN A 467 28.16 9.82 29.18
C ASN A 467 28.70 9.44 30.57
N LEU A 468 28.89 8.15 30.83
CA LEU A 468 29.49 7.66 32.07
C LEU A 468 30.99 7.98 32.14
N VAL A 469 31.73 7.83 31.03
CA VAL A 469 33.17 8.07 31.00
C VAL A 469 33.54 9.56 30.82
N PHE A 470 32.58 10.39 30.35
CA PHE A 470 32.69 11.84 30.27
C PHE A 470 31.72 12.53 31.25
N PRO A 471 31.96 12.47 32.56
CA PRO A 471 31.10 13.13 33.54
C PRO A 471 31.13 14.66 33.36
N PRO A 472 30.04 15.37 33.71
CA PRO A 472 29.99 16.83 33.63
C PRO A 472 31.12 17.46 34.46
N GLY A 473 32.00 18.24 33.81
CA GLY A 473 33.16 18.86 34.47
C GLY A 473 34.41 17.97 34.58
N GLY A 474 34.38 16.76 34.02
CA GLY A 474 35.57 15.91 33.88
C GLY A 474 36.65 16.58 33.05
N ARG A 475 37.91 16.45 33.47
CA ARG A 475 39.08 17.04 32.78
C ARG A 475 40.00 16.02 32.10
N ASN A 476 39.72 14.73 32.31
CA ASN A 476 40.57 13.65 31.83
C ASN A 476 39.85 12.87 30.72
N PRO A 477 40.57 12.44 29.67
CA PRO A 477 40.02 11.50 28.70
C PRO A 477 39.79 10.12 29.35
N PRO A 478 38.93 9.28 28.74
CA PRO A 478 38.62 7.96 29.27
C PRO A 478 39.84 7.04 29.23
N SER A 479 39.89 6.14 30.21
CA SER A 479 40.92 5.11 30.32
C SER A 479 40.80 4.05 29.22
N SER A 480 41.87 3.27 29.05
CA SER A 480 41.94 2.16 28.09
C SER A 480 40.78 1.16 28.27
N ASP A 481 40.47 0.79 29.52
CA ASP A 481 39.46 -0.21 29.85
C ASP A 481 38.03 0.31 29.63
N GLU A 482 37.80 1.59 29.95
CA GLU A 482 36.53 2.27 29.68
C GLU A 482 36.24 2.36 28.18
N LEU A 483 37.27 2.68 27.38
CA LEU A 483 37.18 2.71 25.92
C LEU A 483 36.87 1.30 25.36
N ASP A 484 37.51 0.26 25.89
CA ASP A 484 37.22 -1.12 25.47
C ASP A 484 35.78 -1.53 25.80
N GLY A 485 35.19 -0.99 26.88
CA GLY A 485 33.76 -1.10 27.18
C GLY A 485 32.88 -0.49 26.09
N ILE A 486 33.18 0.73 25.64
CA ILE A 486 32.44 1.40 24.55
C ILE A 486 32.54 0.58 23.25
N ILE A 487 33.75 0.12 22.90
CA ILE A 487 33.97 -0.69 21.70
C ILE A 487 33.20 -2.01 21.75
N LYS A 488 33.16 -2.69 22.90
CA LYS A 488 32.36 -3.91 23.09
C LYS A 488 30.87 -3.64 22.87
N THR A 489 30.35 -2.53 23.36
CA THR A 489 28.94 -2.14 23.14
C THR A 489 28.67 -1.87 21.66
N ILE A 490 29.54 -1.13 20.96
CA ILE A 490 29.44 -0.91 19.51
C ILE A 490 29.43 -2.24 18.75
N ALA A 491 30.38 -3.13 19.04
CA ALA A 491 30.46 -4.44 18.40
C ALA A 491 29.22 -5.30 18.68
N SER A 492 28.71 -5.28 19.91
CA SER A 492 27.50 -6.02 20.28
C SER A 492 26.27 -5.53 19.52
N GLU A 493 26.06 -4.21 19.42
CA GLU A 493 24.91 -3.64 18.69
C GLU A 493 24.99 -3.95 17.19
N LEU A 494 26.17 -3.84 16.57
CA LEU A 494 26.37 -4.19 15.16
C LEU A 494 26.16 -5.69 14.90
N ASN A 495 26.65 -6.57 15.79
CA ASN A 495 26.46 -8.01 15.65
C ASN A 495 24.99 -8.42 15.78
N VAL A 496 24.26 -7.81 16.70
CA VAL A 496 22.81 -8.07 16.87
C VAL A 496 22.01 -7.57 15.66
N ALA A 497 22.42 -6.47 15.04
CA ALA A 497 21.78 -5.91 13.86
C ALA A 497 22.03 -6.71 12.56
N ALA A 498 23.07 -7.56 12.54
CA ALA A 498 23.51 -8.31 11.35
C ALA A 498 22.48 -9.30 10.77
N VAL A 499 21.33 -9.48 11.44
CA VAL A 499 20.20 -10.28 10.94
C VAL A 499 19.54 -9.69 9.69
N ASP A 500 19.70 -8.39 9.44
CA ASP A 500 19.10 -7.68 8.31
C ASP A 500 19.96 -6.48 7.87
N ALA A 501 20.07 -6.28 6.56
CA ALA A 501 20.92 -5.22 6.00
C ALA A 501 20.39 -3.80 6.31
N ASN A 502 19.07 -3.60 6.30
CA ASN A 502 18.46 -2.30 6.59
C ASN A 502 18.61 -1.97 8.08
N LEU A 503 18.40 -2.95 8.96
CA LEU A 503 18.64 -2.78 10.39
C LEU A 503 20.12 -2.49 10.68
N THR A 504 21.05 -3.20 10.04
CA THR A 504 22.49 -2.95 10.17
C THR A 504 22.84 -1.53 9.76
N LEU A 505 22.27 -1.02 8.67
CA LEU A 505 22.45 0.37 8.24
C LEU A 505 21.87 1.36 9.26
N ALA A 506 20.68 1.10 9.80
CA ALA A 506 20.05 1.97 10.80
C ALA A 506 20.86 2.02 12.11
N VAL A 507 21.34 0.88 12.61
CA VAL A 507 22.22 0.80 13.79
C VAL A 507 23.58 1.45 13.50
N SER A 508 24.12 1.31 12.29
CA SER A 508 25.37 1.98 11.90
C SER A 508 25.27 3.51 11.91
N LYS A 509 24.10 4.07 11.60
CA LYS A 509 23.83 5.51 11.80
C LYS A 509 23.85 5.89 13.28
N ASN A 510 23.34 5.05 14.18
CA ASN A 510 23.45 5.28 15.62
C ASN A 510 24.89 5.18 16.11
N VAL A 511 25.66 4.20 15.61
CA VAL A 511 27.11 4.09 15.88
C VAL A 511 27.86 5.32 15.38
N ALA A 512 27.56 5.84 14.19
CA ALA A 512 28.16 7.06 13.68
C ALA A 512 27.87 8.27 14.59
N LYS A 513 26.61 8.44 15.04
CA LYS A 513 26.26 9.47 16.04
C LYS A 513 27.00 9.28 17.37
N THR A 514 27.24 8.04 17.77
CA THR A 514 27.97 7.67 19.00
C THR A 514 29.44 8.06 18.89
N ILE A 515 30.08 7.77 17.76
CA ILE A 515 31.46 8.19 17.45
C ILE A 515 31.55 9.72 17.44
N GLN A 516 30.58 10.41 16.82
CA GLN A 516 30.52 11.87 16.81
C GLN A 516 30.36 12.45 18.22
N LEU A 517 29.49 11.88 19.05
CA LEU A 517 29.32 12.31 20.45
C LEU A 517 30.63 12.16 21.22
N TYR A 518 31.34 11.04 21.04
CA TYR A 518 32.66 10.84 21.63
C TYR A 518 33.63 11.95 21.18
N GLY A 519 33.68 12.24 19.87
CA GLY A 519 34.49 13.32 19.30
C GLY A 519 34.19 14.68 19.93
N VAL A 520 32.91 15.06 20.03
CA VAL A 520 32.49 16.34 20.65
C VAL A 520 32.89 16.40 22.13
N LYS A 521 32.73 15.32 22.88
CA LYS A 521 33.14 15.26 24.29
C LYS A 521 34.66 15.34 24.45
N SER A 522 35.41 14.68 23.58
CA SER A 522 36.88 14.78 23.52
C SER A 522 37.36 16.18 23.13
N GLU A 523 36.69 16.84 22.19
CA GLU A 523 37.00 18.21 21.78
C GLU A 523 36.87 19.21 22.93
N GLN A 524 35.85 19.06 23.78
CA GLN A 524 35.65 19.89 24.98
C GLN A 524 36.79 19.79 26.01
N LEU A 525 37.62 18.74 25.94
CA LEU A 525 38.79 18.58 26.81
C LEU A 525 40.04 19.27 26.27
N LEU A 526 40.07 19.63 24.98
CA LEU A 526 41.26 20.15 24.32
C LEU A 526 41.63 21.54 24.85
N SER A 527 42.94 21.75 25.01
CA SER A 527 43.52 23.07 25.26
C SER A 527 43.98 23.68 23.93
N THR A 528 43.63 24.94 23.66
CA THR A 528 43.93 25.62 22.39
C THR A 528 44.75 26.91 22.54
N GLN A 529 44.99 27.36 23.78
CA GLN A 529 45.71 28.60 24.07
C GLN A 529 47.22 28.36 24.23
N GLY A 530 47.97 29.34 24.77
CA GLY A 530 49.44 29.28 24.88
C GLY A 530 49.98 28.04 25.59
N ASP A 531 49.21 27.46 26.52
CA ASP A 531 49.54 26.18 27.15
C ASP A 531 49.66 25.04 26.12
N ALA A 532 48.91 25.06 25.02
CA ALA A 532 48.95 24.02 23.98
C ALA A 532 50.10 24.18 22.98
N SER A 533 50.62 25.41 22.80
CA SER A 533 51.57 25.73 21.72
C SER A 533 53.02 25.88 22.19
N GLN A 534 53.32 25.91 23.50
CA GLN A 534 54.69 26.15 23.99
C GLN A 534 55.71 25.12 23.47
N VAL A 535 56.89 25.58 23.02
CA VAL A 535 58.01 24.70 22.57
C VAL A 535 59.36 24.93 23.27
N ILE A 536 59.39 25.66 24.40
CA ILE A 536 60.61 26.13 25.08
C ILE A 536 60.99 25.26 26.30
N GLY A 537 60.02 24.73 27.02
CA GLY A 537 60.19 23.93 28.25
C GLY A 537 59.53 22.55 28.18
N PRO A 538 59.45 21.79 29.28
CA PRO A 538 58.78 20.48 29.29
C PRO A 538 57.28 20.59 28.97
N LEU A 539 56.62 19.47 28.64
CA LEU A 539 55.18 19.44 28.38
C LEU A 539 54.38 20.18 29.45
N THR A 540 53.54 21.10 28.99
CA THR A 540 52.52 21.71 29.85
C THR A 540 51.41 20.69 30.17
N GLU A 541 50.61 20.99 31.19
CA GLU A 541 49.43 20.19 31.50
C GLU A 541 48.39 20.20 30.37
N GLY A 542 48.29 21.31 29.61
CA GLY A 542 47.43 21.41 28.43
C GLY A 542 47.88 20.49 27.30
N GLN A 543 49.19 20.45 27.02
CA GLN A 543 49.76 19.55 26.01
C GLN A 543 49.63 18.08 26.43
N ARG A 544 49.93 17.76 27.71
CA ARG A 544 49.77 16.40 28.25
C ARG A 544 48.32 15.91 28.09
N ARG A 545 47.34 16.80 28.30
CA ARG A 545 45.93 16.51 28.08
C ARG A 545 45.60 16.31 26.60
N ASN A 546 46.08 17.18 25.70
CA ASN A 546 45.86 17.02 24.26
C ASN A 546 46.44 15.69 23.75
N VAL A 547 47.65 15.30 24.18
CA VAL A 547 48.26 13.99 23.87
C VAL A 547 47.32 12.87 24.32
N ALA A 548 46.86 12.90 25.58
CA ALA A 548 46.00 11.85 26.11
C ALA A 548 44.66 11.76 25.36
N VAL A 549 44.08 12.90 24.94
CA VAL A 549 42.87 12.95 24.11
C VAL A 549 43.13 12.35 22.73
N VAL A 550 44.24 12.70 22.07
CA VAL A 550 44.59 12.18 20.73
C VAL A 550 44.84 10.68 20.77
N ASN A 551 45.55 10.16 21.79
CA ASN A 551 45.76 8.71 21.96
C ASN A 551 44.42 7.98 22.16
N SER A 552 43.52 8.56 22.94
CA SER A 552 42.18 8.03 23.16
C SER A 552 41.34 7.99 21.87
N LEU A 553 41.35 9.08 21.08
CA LEU A 553 40.69 9.16 19.77
C LEU A 553 41.29 8.16 18.76
N TYR A 554 42.61 8.00 18.76
CA TYR A 554 43.31 7.04 17.92
C TYR A 554 42.92 5.59 18.26
N LYS A 555 42.90 5.23 19.55
CA LYS A 555 42.49 3.90 20.00
C LYS A 555 41.03 3.61 19.63
N LEU A 556 40.13 4.59 19.75
CA LEU A 556 38.75 4.47 19.27
C LEU A 556 38.73 4.21 17.76
N HIS A 557 39.44 5.03 16.97
CA HIS A 557 39.49 4.91 15.52
C HIS A 557 39.98 3.53 15.08
N GLN A 558 41.09 3.05 15.63
CA GLN A 558 41.67 1.75 15.31
C GLN A 558 40.73 0.61 15.71
N SER A 559 40.15 0.66 16.91
CA SER A 559 39.27 -0.39 17.42
C SER A 559 37.96 -0.49 16.63
N VAL A 560 37.32 0.64 16.28
CA VAL A 560 36.12 0.63 15.45
C VAL A 560 36.44 0.12 14.04
N THR A 561 37.55 0.56 13.44
CA THR A 561 37.98 0.05 12.12
C THR A 561 38.21 -1.47 12.16
N LYS A 562 38.78 -1.97 13.26
CA LYS A 562 38.96 -3.42 13.47
C LYS A 562 37.62 -4.16 13.58
N VAL A 563 36.64 -3.61 14.30
CA VAL A 563 35.28 -4.18 14.39
C VAL A 563 34.67 -4.31 13.00
N LEU A 564 34.77 -3.28 12.16
CA LEU A 564 34.26 -3.33 10.77
C LEU A 564 34.96 -4.42 9.95
N SER A 565 36.29 -4.48 9.99
CA SER A 565 37.07 -5.48 9.24
C SER A 565 36.82 -6.93 9.70
N SER A 566 36.33 -7.12 10.92
CA SER A 566 36.08 -8.46 11.48
C SER A 566 34.76 -9.07 11.02
N GLN A 567 33.87 -8.29 10.41
CA GLN A 567 32.57 -8.78 9.92
C GLN A 567 32.68 -9.21 8.45
N SER A 568 32.37 -10.47 8.18
CA SER A 568 32.53 -11.08 6.84
C SER A 568 31.51 -10.60 5.80
N SER A 569 30.38 -10.05 6.21
CA SER A 569 29.28 -9.65 5.33
C SER A 569 28.63 -8.31 5.77
N PHE A 570 29.43 -7.25 5.87
CA PHE A 570 28.93 -5.93 6.27
C PHE A 570 28.39 -5.12 5.07
N PRO A 571 27.19 -4.51 5.16
CA PRO A 571 26.65 -3.73 4.05
C PRO A 571 27.54 -2.51 3.70
N PRO A 572 27.88 -2.26 2.43
CA PRO A 572 28.78 -1.17 2.04
C PRO A 572 28.30 0.23 2.47
N ALA A 573 26.98 0.47 2.41
CA ALA A 573 26.38 1.74 2.85
C ALA A 573 26.54 1.95 4.37
N ALA A 574 26.48 0.87 5.16
CA ALA A 574 26.69 0.90 6.59
C ALA A 574 28.16 1.18 6.92
N GLU A 575 29.08 0.55 6.18
CA GLU A 575 30.54 0.77 6.29
C GLU A 575 30.92 2.22 6.03
N GLN A 576 30.46 2.77 4.91
CA GLN A 576 30.71 4.17 4.53
C GLN A 576 30.19 5.15 5.57
N THR A 577 29.05 4.86 6.20
CA THR A 577 28.47 5.70 7.26
C THR A 577 29.42 5.81 8.46
N ILE A 578 30.00 4.68 8.89
CA ILE A 578 30.92 4.65 10.04
C ILE A 578 32.29 5.23 9.66
N ILE A 579 32.83 4.90 8.47
CA ILE A 579 34.08 5.48 7.97
C ILE A 579 33.99 7.00 7.89
N SER A 580 32.84 7.55 7.44
CA SER A 580 32.63 8.99 7.40
C SER A 580 32.70 9.63 8.79
N ALA A 581 32.19 8.98 9.83
CA ALA A 581 32.30 9.45 11.20
C ALA A 581 33.76 9.36 11.72
N LEU A 582 34.48 8.31 11.36
CA LEU A 582 35.90 8.14 11.70
C LEU A 582 36.80 9.19 11.06
N LYS A 583 36.49 9.67 9.84
CA LYS A 583 37.20 10.80 9.23
C LYS A 583 37.09 12.08 10.05
N VAL A 584 35.94 12.32 10.69
CA VAL A 584 35.76 13.48 11.60
C VAL A 584 36.66 13.35 12.82
N ILE A 585 36.79 12.14 13.39
CA ILE A 585 37.72 11.86 14.50
C ILE A 585 39.18 12.12 14.07
N HIS A 586 39.58 11.66 12.89
CA HIS A 586 40.92 11.89 12.37
C HIS A 586 41.21 13.39 12.18
N ALA A 587 40.25 14.16 11.67
CA ALA A 587 40.37 15.61 11.55
C ALA A 587 40.49 16.30 12.92
N LEU A 588 39.73 15.85 13.92
CA LEU A 588 39.83 16.35 15.29
C LEU A 588 41.21 16.08 15.91
N MET A 589 41.80 14.91 15.65
CA MET A 589 43.19 14.62 16.05
C MET A 589 44.16 15.63 15.43
N GLY A 590 44.00 15.96 14.15
CA GLY A 590 44.74 17.03 13.46
C GLY A 590 44.64 18.37 14.19
N ASN A 591 43.40 18.82 14.42
CA ASN A 591 43.13 20.10 15.09
C ASN A 591 43.72 20.17 16.50
N ALA A 592 43.75 19.05 17.24
CA ALA A 592 44.30 18.99 18.58
C ALA A 592 45.83 19.18 18.65
N VAL A 593 46.55 18.73 17.61
CA VAL A 593 48.02 18.80 17.52
C VAL A 593 48.50 20.04 16.75
N GLN A 594 47.62 20.65 15.95
CA GLN A 594 47.93 21.82 15.10
C GLN A 594 48.59 23.01 15.83
N PRO A 595 48.18 23.43 17.05
CA PRO A 595 48.84 24.54 17.75
C PRO A 595 50.31 24.26 18.06
N LEU A 596 50.64 23.01 18.42
CA LEU A 596 52.01 22.59 18.67
C LEU A 596 52.81 22.53 17.36
N LEU A 597 52.24 21.94 16.30
CA LEU A 597 52.89 21.89 14.98
C LEU A 597 53.23 23.28 14.44
N THR A 598 52.29 24.21 14.59
CA THR A 598 52.47 25.61 14.15
C THR A 598 53.62 26.27 14.91
N SER A 599 53.63 26.17 16.25
CA SER A 599 54.71 26.76 17.04
C SER A 599 56.08 26.10 16.81
N VAL A 600 56.11 24.79 16.52
CA VAL A 600 57.35 24.10 16.12
C VAL A 600 57.86 24.65 14.79
N GLY A 601 56.96 24.83 13.81
CA GLY A 601 57.28 25.43 12.52
C GLY A 601 57.83 26.85 12.65
N ASP A 602 57.16 27.70 13.43
CA ASP A 602 57.58 29.10 13.67
C ASP A 602 58.94 29.17 14.35
N ALA A 603 59.20 28.30 15.34
CA ALA A 603 60.49 28.22 16.02
C ALA A 603 61.61 27.76 15.07
N ILE A 604 61.34 26.80 14.18
CA ILE A 604 62.30 26.36 13.16
C ILE A 604 62.62 27.49 12.19
N GLU A 605 61.62 28.23 11.72
CA GLU A 605 61.85 29.39 10.85
C GLU A 605 62.69 30.46 11.58
N ALA A 606 62.38 30.76 12.84
CA ALA A 606 63.16 31.69 13.65
C ALA A 606 64.63 31.27 13.79
N ILE A 607 64.90 29.97 14.04
CA ILE A 607 66.27 29.43 14.10
C ILE A 607 66.95 29.51 12.73
N ILE A 608 66.27 29.21 11.62
CA ILE A 608 66.88 29.31 10.27
C ILE A 608 67.23 30.77 9.93
N ILE A 609 66.41 31.74 10.33
CA ILE A 609 66.66 33.17 10.08
C ILE A 609 67.95 33.66 10.77
N THR A 610 68.35 33.08 11.92
CA THR A 610 69.60 33.47 12.59
C THR A 610 70.85 33.12 11.78
N MET A 611 70.74 32.33 10.70
CA MET A 611 71.86 32.11 9.77
C MET A 611 72.41 33.44 9.22
N HIS A 612 71.56 34.47 9.06
CA HIS A 612 71.98 35.79 8.57
C HIS A 612 72.79 36.61 9.60
N GLN A 613 72.93 36.11 10.83
CA GLN A 613 73.78 36.70 11.87
C GLN A 613 75.20 36.08 11.87
N GLU A 614 75.42 34.99 11.14
CA GLU A 614 76.73 34.35 11.02
C GLU A 614 77.59 34.98 9.91
N ASP A 615 78.92 34.94 10.09
CA ASP A 615 79.87 35.47 9.12
C ASP A 615 80.25 34.43 8.05
N PHE A 616 79.70 34.60 6.85
CA PHE A 616 80.02 33.80 5.65
C PHE A 616 81.02 34.48 4.69
N SER A 617 81.63 35.60 5.08
CA SER A 617 82.53 36.39 4.21
C SER A 617 83.95 35.84 4.09
N GLY A 618 84.38 34.97 5.01
CA GLY A 618 85.77 34.55 5.16
C GLY A 618 86.40 33.85 3.93
N SER A 619 87.69 34.12 3.72
CA SER A 619 88.57 33.38 2.79
C SER A 619 89.02 32.05 3.41
N SER A 620 89.22 31.01 2.58
CA SER A 620 89.68 29.69 3.05
C SER A 620 91.00 29.81 3.86
N SER A 621 90.97 29.41 5.12
CA SER A 621 92.18 29.40 5.97
C SER A 621 93.12 28.29 5.53
N SER A 622 94.34 28.65 5.12
CA SER A 622 95.46 27.75 4.80
C SER A 622 96.12 27.17 6.06
N SER A 623 95.33 26.56 6.95
CA SER A 623 95.84 25.83 8.11
C SER A 623 95.17 24.46 8.13
N GLY A 624 95.96 23.40 7.99
CA GLY A 624 95.54 22.01 7.76
C GLY A 624 94.79 21.31 8.91
N LYS A 625 93.81 21.96 9.53
CA LYS A 625 92.78 21.29 10.35
C LYS A 625 91.47 21.26 9.55
N LEU A 626 91.08 20.06 9.13
CA LEU A 626 89.92 19.73 8.29
C LEU A 626 88.57 19.76 9.02
N ASP A 627 88.46 20.41 10.18
CA ASP A 627 87.15 20.60 10.83
C ASP A 627 86.54 21.89 10.30
N VAL A 628 85.73 21.79 9.24
CA VAL A 628 84.78 22.85 8.89
C VAL A 628 83.71 22.84 9.99
N PRO A 629 83.65 23.83 10.88
CA PRO A 629 82.71 23.80 11.99
C PRO A 629 81.28 23.93 11.44
N CYS A 630 80.39 23.03 11.87
CA CYS A 630 78.95 23.17 11.68
C CYS A 630 78.49 24.49 12.32
N SER A 631 77.70 25.26 11.57
CA SER A 631 77.18 26.56 11.97
C SER A 631 76.36 26.47 13.27
N LEU A 632 76.36 27.53 14.07
CA LEU A 632 75.71 27.53 15.38
C LEU A 632 74.19 27.38 15.25
N TYR A 633 73.56 28.09 14.30
CA TYR A 633 72.13 27.94 14.04
C TYR A 633 71.76 26.50 13.64
N MET A 634 72.65 25.81 12.92
CA MET A 634 72.42 24.43 12.48
C MET A 634 72.52 23.44 13.65
N LYS A 635 73.48 23.64 14.57
CA LYS A 635 73.54 22.88 15.82
C LYS A 635 72.32 23.12 16.71
N GLU A 636 71.87 24.38 16.79
CA GLU A 636 70.65 24.75 17.51
C GLU A 636 69.41 24.08 16.89
N LEU A 637 69.29 24.11 15.56
CA LEU A 637 68.20 23.46 14.83
C LEU A 637 68.17 21.95 15.07
N GLN A 638 69.31 21.26 14.96
CA GLN A 638 69.42 19.84 15.26
C GLN A 638 69.00 19.52 16.70
N GLY A 639 69.51 20.30 17.66
CA GLY A 639 69.16 20.14 19.07
C GLY A 639 67.67 20.42 19.35
N PHE A 640 67.09 21.42 18.69
CA PHE A 640 65.68 21.77 18.80
C PHE A 640 64.78 20.67 18.23
N ILE A 641 65.03 20.19 17.00
CA ILE A 641 64.23 19.14 16.37
C ILE A 641 64.30 17.83 17.17
N ALA A 642 65.51 17.43 17.60
CA ALA A 642 65.69 16.23 18.42
C ALA A 642 64.92 16.32 19.74
N ARG A 643 64.97 17.49 20.40
CA ARG A 643 64.20 17.77 21.61
C ARG A 643 62.70 17.72 21.36
N VAL A 644 62.23 18.33 20.28
CA VAL A 644 60.81 18.38 19.95
C VAL A 644 60.22 16.97 19.80
N MET A 645 60.94 16.07 19.12
CA MET A 645 60.53 14.69 18.99
C MET A 645 60.56 13.92 20.31
N SER A 646 61.62 14.09 21.11
CA SER A 646 61.76 13.41 22.41
C SER A 646 60.74 13.86 23.43
N ASP A 647 60.52 15.17 23.52
CA ASP A 647 59.85 15.80 24.65
C ASP A 647 58.38 16.07 24.39
N TYR A 648 57.92 16.17 23.13
CA TYR A 648 56.49 16.35 22.84
C TYR A 648 55.91 15.17 22.05
N PHE A 649 56.48 14.85 20.89
CA PHE A 649 55.85 13.90 19.97
C PHE A 649 55.98 12.41 20.37
N LYS A 650 56.97 12.05 21.18
CA LYS A 650 57.16 10.67 21.68
C LYS A 650 55.98 10.14 22.49
N HIS A 651 55.16 11.03 23.06
CA HIS A 651 54.04 10.64 23.91
C HIS A 651 52.78 10.24 23.13
N PHE A 652 52.74 10.47 21.82
CA PHE A 652 51.65 10.02 20.97
C PHE A 652 51.85 8.57 20.54
N GLU A 653 50.79 7.76 20.66
CA GLU A 653 50.80 6.35 20.25
C GLU A 653 50.61 6.20 18.74
N CYS A 654 50.00 7.19 18.10
CA CYS A 654 49.71 7.23 16.67
C CYS A 654 50.94 7.67 15.85
N LEU A 655 51.98 6.85 15.83
CA LEU A 655 53.27 7.17 15.18
C LEU A 655 53.10 7.57 13.71
N ASP A 656 52.25 6.86 12.96
CA ASP A 656 52.06 7.18 11.54
C ASP A 656 51.47 8.57 11.33
N PHE A 657 50.45 8.90 12.11
CA PHE A 657 49.84 10.22 12.11
C PHE A 657 50.83 11.32 12.50
N VAL A 658 51.69 11.07 13.51
CA VAL A 658 52.72 12.04 13.91
C VAL A 658 53.70 12.28 12.77
N PHE A 659 54.24 11.22 12.16
CA PHE A 659 55.19 11.35 11.07
C PHE A 659 54.60 12.06 9.86
N ASP A 660 53.35 11.78 9.49
CA ASP A 660 52.71 12.44 8.35
C ASP A 660 52.62 13.96 8.57
N ASN A 661 52.42 14.42 9.81
CA ASN A 661 52.39 15.84 10.16
C ASN A 661 53.80 16.45 10.31
N THR A 662 54.76 15.74 10.91
CA THR A 662 56.13 16.26 11.09
C THR A 662 56.93 16.24 9.79
N GLU A 663 56.63 15.33 8.85
CA GLU A 663 57.23 15.33 7.51
C GLU A 663 56.86 16.61 6.73
N ALA A 664 55.65 17.15 6.92
CA ALA A 664 55.27 18.46 6.34
C ALA A 664 56.12 19.61 6.91
N ILE A 665 56.40 19.58 8.22
CA ILE A 665 57.31 20.55 8.85
C ILE A 665 58.74 20.39 8.32
N ALA A 666 59.22 19.16 8.14
CA ALA A 666 60.53 18.88 7.58
C ALA A 666 60.69 19.37 6.13
N GLN A 667 59.67 19.15 5.28
CA GLN A 667 59.63 19.68 3.91
C GLN A 667 59.75 21.21 3.93
N ARG A 668 58.94 21.86 4.78
CA ARG A 668 58.94 23.31 4.95
C ARG A 668 60.27 23.85 5.47
N ALA A 669 60.87 23.18 6.45
CA ALA A 669 62.17 23.55 7.01
C ALA A 669 63.27 23.53 5.93
N ILE A 670 63.28 22.50 5.06
CA ILE A 670 64.20 22.43 3.93
C ILE A 670 63.98 23.60 2.95
N GLU A 671 62.73 23.92 2.64
CA GLU A 671 62.40 25.02 1.73
C GLU A 671 62.84 26.38 2.28
N LEU A 672 62.59 26.63 3.56
CA LEU A 672 63.06 27.80 4.28
C LEU A 672 64.58 27.88 4.31
N PHE A 673 65.26 26.76 4.59
CA PHE A 673 66.71 26.69 4.59
C PHE A 673 67.31 27.05 3.22
N VAL A 674 66.82 26.44 2.13
CA VAL A 674 67.32 26.74 0.78
C VAL A 674 67.02 28.20 0.39
N ARG A 675 65.84 28.72 0.74
CA ARG A 675 65.44 30.11 0.54
C ARG A 675 66.35 31.09 1.28
N HIS A 676 66.69 30.83 2.54
CA HIS A 676 67.55 31.72 3.29
C HIS A 676 69.02 31.57 2.89
N ALA A 677 69.47 30.36 2.56
CA ALA A 677 70.79 30.10 2.02
C ALA A 677 71.05 30.83 0.70
N SER A 678 70.03 30.99 -0.17
CA SER A 678 70.15 31.75 -1.42
C SER A 678 70.23 33.27 -1.22
N LEU A 679 70.00 33.78 -0.01
CA LEU A 679 70.04 35.21 0.31
C LEU A 679 71.33 35.65 1.01
N ILE A 680 72.21 34.72 1.39
CA ILE A 680 73.45 35.03 2.13
C ILE A 680 74.38 35.88 1.25
N ARG A 681 74.70 37.09 1.73
CA ARG A 681 75.63 38.01 1.08
C ARG A 681 76.30 38.93 2.12
N PRO A 682 77.64 39.11 2.12
CA PRO A 682 78.62 38.53 1.19
C PRO A 682 78.92 37.04 1.46
N LEU A 683 79.22 36.28 0.39
CA LEU A 683 79.53 34.84 0.47
C LEU A 683 80.94 34.56 -0.09
N GLY A 684 81.91 34.30 0.79
CA GLY A 684 83.30 33.97 0.45
C GLY A 684 83.56 32.47 0.25
N GLU A 685 84.78 32.09 -0.19
CA GLU A 685 85.15 30.68 -0.42
C GLU A 685 85.08 29.82 0.86
N GLY A 686 85.49 30.36 2.01
CA GLY A 686 85.32 29.69 3.30
C GLY A 686 83.85 29.55 3.71
N GLY A 687 83.05 30.58 3.41
CA GLY A 687 81.59 30.57 3.62
C GLY A 687 80.87 29.54 2.76
N LYS A 688 81.25 29.36 1.49
CA LYS A 688 80.72 28.29 0.60
C LYS A 688 80.96 26.91 1.16
N MET A 689 82.17 26.64 1.67
CA MET A 689 82.51 25.36 2.29
C MET A 689 81.70 25.11 3.57
N ARG A 690 81.50 26.14 4.40
CA ARG A 690 80.65 26.05 5.59
C ARG A 690 79.19 25.80 5.23
N LEU A 691 78.63 26.57 4.31
CA LEU A 691 77.25 26.39 3.85
C LEU A 691 77.06 25.00 3.22
N ALA A 692 78.02 24.51 2.43
CA ALA A 692 77.97 23.16 1.89
C ALA A 692 78.02 22.06 2.97
N ALA A 693 78.66 22.30 4.12
CA ALA A 693 78.57 21.44 5.28
C ALA A 693 77.17 21.53 5.92
N ASP A 694 76.61 22.73 6.07
CA ASP A 694 75.26 22.95 6.59
C ASP A 694 74.19 22.26 5.73
N PHE A 695 74.32 22.25 4.40
CA PHE A 695 73.44 21.48 3.51
C PHE A 695 73.45 19.96 3.81
N ALA A 696 74.60 19.41 4.21
CA ALA A 696 74.69 18.01 4.64
C ALA A 696 74.09 17.82 6.04
N GLN A 697 74.30 18.78 6.93
CA GLN A 697 73.81 18.75 8.31
C GLN A 697 72.29 18.97 8.38
N MET A 698 71.71 19.70 7.43
CA MET A 698 70.26 19.90 7.31
C MET A 698 69.53 18.58 7.03
N GLU A 699 70.12 17.71 6.22
CA GLU A 699 69.60 16.36 5.94
C GLU A 699 69.51 15.53 7.24
N LEU A 700 70.53 15.65 8.10
CA LEU A 700 70.54 15.02 9.43
C LEU A 700 69.60 15.72 10.42
N ALA A 701 69.46 17.04 10.34
CA ALA A 701 68.64 17.84 11.24
C ALA A 701 67.16 17.51 11.15
N VAL A 702 66.64 17.32 9.95
CA VAL A 702 65.23 16.93 9.74
C VAL A 702 64.98 15.43 9.90
N GLY A 703 66.04 14.63 10.00
CA GLY A 703 65.98 13.17 10.15
C GLY A 703 64.99 12.68 11.21
N PRO A 704 64.96 13.25 12.43
CA PRO A 704 64.01 12.84 13.48
C PRO A 704 62.52 13.04 13.14
N PHE A 705 62.18 13.97 12.22
CA PHE A 705 60.79 14.24 11.81
C PHE A 705 60.28 13.32 10.72
N CYS A 706 61.12 12.45 10.17
CA CYS A 706 60.80 11.69 8.98
C CYS A 706 61.04 10.20 9.20
N ARG A 707 60.22 9.34 8.58
CA ARG A 707 60.55 7.90 8.54
C ARG A 707 61.81 7.67 7.70
N ARG A 708 61.91 8.39 6.58
CA ARG A 708 63.09 8.46 5.69
C ARG A 708 63.14 9.84 5.05
N VAL A 709 64.31 10.48 5.05
CA VAL A 709 64.48 11.82 4.47
C VAL A 709 64.21 11.84 2.96
N SER A 710 64.43 10.71 2.28
CA SER A 710 64.08 10.54 0.86
C SER A 710 62.58 10.68 0.57
N ASN A 711 61.71 10.46 1.56
CA ASN A 711 60.26 10.53 1.39
C ASN A 711 59.74 11.97 1.32
N LEU A 712 60.57 12.97 1.64
CA LEU A 712 60.21 14.39 1.54
C LEU A 712 60.12 14.90 0.08
N GLY A 713 60.29 14.02 -0.91
CA GLY A 713 59.93 14.28 -2.29
C GLY A 713 60.70 15.45 -2.92
N LYS A 714 59.97 16.47 -3.38
CA LYS A 714 60.53 17.62 -4.11
C LYS A 714 61.49 18.44 -3.24
N SER A 715 61.14 18.69 -1.98
CA SER A 715 61.95 19.54 -1.08
C SER A 715 63.32 18.89 -0.81
N TYR A 716 63.37 17.57 -0.60
CA TYR A 716 64.65 16.85 -0.48
C TYR A 716 65.49 16.88 -1.77
N ARG A 717 64.86 16.67 -2.94
CA ARG A 717 65.56 16.82 -4.23
C ARG A 717 66.09 18.24 -4.43
N MET A 718 65.36 19.26 -3.98
CA MET A 718 65.79 20.66 -4.03
C MET A 718 67.04 20.89 -3.17
N LEU A 719 67.07 20.40 -1.93
CA LEU A 719 68.25 20.48 -1.06
C LEU A 719 69.49 19.85 -1.72
N ARG A 720 69.34 18.65 -2.27
CA ARG A 720 70.44 17.91 -2.92
C ARG A 720 70.91 18.54 -4.22
N SER A 721 69.99 19.14 -4.99
CA SER A 721 70.29 19.76 -6.28
C SER A 721 70.91 21.15 -6.11
N PHE A 722 70.57 21.88 -5.05
CA PHE A 722 71.10 23.22 -4.79
C PHE A 722 72.56 23.17 -4.27
N ARG A 723 72.91 22.20 -3.43
CA ARG A 723 74.23 22.12 -2.79
C ARG A 723 75.42 22.18 -3.80
N PRO A 724 75.44 21.44 -4.92
CA PRO A 724 76.53 21.54 -5.91
C PRO A 724 76.64 22.91 -6.58
N LEU A 725 75.53 23.66 -6.69
CA LEU A 725 75.49 24.96 -7.36
C LEU A 725 76.35 26.00 -6.62
N LEU A 726 76.60 25.81 -5.32
CA LEU A 726 77.48 26.67 -4.52
C LEU A 726 78.88 26.84 -5.14
N PHE A 727 79.40 25.81 -5.82
CA PHE A 727 80.75 25.77 -6.38
C PHE A 727 80.81 25.89 -7.91
N GLN A 728 79.67 26.03 -8.58
CA GLN A 728 79.61 26.19 -10.04
C GLN A 728 79.75 27.66 -10.45
N THR A 729 80.21 27.92 -11.68
CA THR A 729 80.20 29.26 -12.29
C THR A 729 78.78 29.73 -12.57
N SER A 730 78.55 31.04 -12.66
CA SER A 730 77.20 31.60 -12.90
C SER A 730 76.58 31.12 -14.22
N GLU A 731 77.40 30.90 -15.26
CA GLU A 731 76.98 30.32 -16.54
C GLU A 731 76.47 28.89 -16.39
N ASN A 732 77.22 28.04 -15.67
CA ASN A 732 76.86 26.65 -15.42
C ASN A 732 75.63 26.52 -14.52
N VAL A 733 75.45 27.44 -13.56
CA VAL A 733 74.23 27.52 -12.75
C VAL A 733 73.03 27.83 -13.64
N ALA A 734 73.12 28.80 -14.56
CA ALA A 734 72.04 29.18 -15.46
C ALA A 734 71.65 28.09 -16.47
N SER A 735 72.59 27.22 -16.87
CA SER A 735 72.34 26.10 -17.77
C SER A 735 71.95 24.79 -17.07
N SER A 736 71.74 24.80 -15.74
CA SER A 736 71.43 23.60 -14.98
C SER A 736 70.02 23.06 -15.32
N PRO A 737 69.87 21.74 -15.59
CA PRO A 737 68.58 21.15 -15.95
C PRO A 737 67.61 21.05 -14.75
N THR A 738 68.08 21.36 -13.55
CA THR A 738 67.28 21.30 -12.30
C THR A 738 66.46 22.56 -12.04
N LEU A 739 66.67 23.62 -12.83
CA LEU A 739 65.98 24.89 -12.71
C LEU A 739 64.53 24.80 -13.21
N GLY A 740 63.62 25.50 -12.55
CA GLY A 740 62.20 25.56 -12.88
C GLY A 740 61.40 24.37 -12.34
N ASP A 741 61.87 23.14 -12.56
CA ASP A 741 61.17 21.93 -12.10
C ASP A 741 61.46 21.62 -10.61
N ILE A 742 62.73 21.49 -10.23
CA ILE A 742 63.14 21.13 -8.86
C ILE A 742 63.43 22.40 -8.04
N ILE A 743 64.25 23.30 -8.57
CA ILE A 743 64.61 24.56 -7.91
C ILE A 743 63.90 25.72 -8.62
N PRO A 744 63.05 26.49 -7.92
CA PRO A 744 62.38 27.67 -8.49
C PRO A 744 63.38 28.69 -9.07
N PHE A 745 63.02 29.31 -10.19
CA PHE A 745 63.83 30.35 -10.85
C PHE A 745 64.06 31.56 -9.93
N SER A 746 63.05 31.94 -9.17
CA SER A 746 63.08 33.04 -8.21
C SER A 746 64.17 32.85 -7.15
N ILE A 747 64.31 31.64 -6.60
CA ILE A 747 65.36 31.27 -5.62
C ILE A 747 66.75 31.34 -6.26
N ILE A 748 66.89 30.88 -7.50
CA ILE A 748 68.20 30.85 -8.18
C ILE A 748 68.64 32.24 -8.63
N ILE A 749 67.71 33.09 -9.09
CA ILE A 749 68.05 34.47 -9.41
C ILE A 749 68.48 35.21 -8.14
N GLN A 750 67.79 35.01 -7.01
CA GLN A 750 68.23 35.53 -5.70
C GLN A 750 69.64 35.03 -5.35
N PHE A 751 69.92 33.75 -5.56
CA PHE A 751 71.26 33.20 -5.37
C PHE A 751 72.30 33.86 -6.27
N LEU A 752 71.99 34.19 -7.53
CA LEU A 752 72.93 34.89 -8.42
C LEU A 752 73.24 36.32 -7.93
N PHE A 753 72.30 37.01 -7.27
CA PHE A 753 72.57 38.31 -6.64
C PHE A 753 73.60 38.23 -5.51
N THR A 754 73.77 37.07 -4.84
CA THR A 754 74.83 36.88 -3.84
C THR A 754 76.24 36.98 -4.45
N ARG A 755 76.35 36.68 -5.75
CA ARG A 755 77.60 36.72 -6.54
C ARG A 755 77.80 38.04 -7.27
N ALA A 756 76.80 38.92 -7.25
CA ALA A 756 76.87 40.20 -7.93
C ALA A 756 77.76 41.21 -7.17
N PRO A 757 78.40 42.16 -7.88
CA PRO A 757 79.13 43.27 -7.26
C PRO A 757 78.27 44.06 -6.27
N ALA A 758 78.87 44.61 -5.22
CA ALA A 758 78.16 45.28 -4.12
C ALA A 758 77.27 46.45 -4.58
N GLU A 759 77.57 47.04 -5.73
CA GLU A 759 76.80 48.11 -6.37
C GLU A 759 75.41 47.64 -6.82
N MET A 760 75.25 46.34 -7.14
CA MET A 760 73.97 45.75 -7.52
C MET A 760 73.22 45.29 -6.26
N LYS A 761 72.26 46.11 -5.81
CA LYS A 761 71.39 45.78 -4.66
C LYS A 761 70.50 44.57 -4.97
N SER A 762 70.34 43.66 -4.00
CA SER A 762 69.42 42.52 -4.13
C SER A 762 67.95 42.99 -4.04
N PRO A 763 66.98 42.19 -4.52
CA PRO A 763 65.55 42.51 -4.39
C PRO A 763 65.13 42.81 -2.95
N LEU A 764 65.65 42.04 -1.99
CA LEU A 764 65.48 42.28 -0.55
C LEU A 764 65.98 43.67 -0.13
N GLN A 765 67.18 44.05 -0.55
CA GLN A 765 67.82 45.34 -0.20
C GLN A 765 67.12 46.53 -0.89
N LYS A 766 66.65 46.34 -2.13
CA LYS A 766 65.92 47.37 -2.87
C LYS A 766 64.54 47.65 -2.27
N ALA A 767 63.88 46.62 -1.74
CA ALA A 767 62.58 46.73 -1.10
C ALA A 767 62.65 47.17 0.38
N GLU A 768 63.85 47.28 0.96
CA GLU A 768 64.08 47.61 2.38
C GLU A 768 63.33 46.67 3.35
N TRP A 769 63.23 45.38 3.00
CA TRP A 769 62.57 44.39 3.84
C TRP A 769 63.59 43.65 4.73
N SER A 770 63.14 43.21 5.91
CA SER A 770 63.89 42.24 6.71
C SER A 770 63.82 40.85 6.06
N HIS A 771 64.78 39.98 6.38
CA HIS A 771 64.77 38.59 5.91
C HIS A 771 63.46 37.86 6.28
N ALA A 772 62.93 38.11 7.48
CA ALA A 772 61.65 37.57 7.93
C ALA A 772 60.47 38.10 7.07
N ARG A 773 60.41 39.42 6.84
CA ARG A 773 59.34 40.03 6.01
C ARG A 773 59.39 39.54 4.56
N PHE A 774 60.59 39.33 4.03
CA PHE A 774 60.77 38.80 2.68
C PHE A 774 60.40 37.31 2.58
N SER A 775 60.75 36.49 3.58
CA SER A 775 60.28 35.11 3.68
C SER A 775 58.76 35.06 3.68
N GLN A 776 58.12 35.83 4.57
CA GLN A 776 56.66 35.92 4.66
C GLN A 776 56.02 36.36 3.33
N TRP A 777 56.58 37.37 2.66
CA TRP A 777 56.06 37.82 1.36
C TRP A 777 56.13 36.71 0.30
N LEU A 778 57.18 35.89 0.30
CA LEU A 778 57.30 34.76 -0.61
C LEU A 778 56.24 33.68 -0.34
N ASP A 779 55.79 33.54 0.91
CA ASP A 779 54.71 32.61 1.27
C ASP A 779 53.34 33.14 0.86
N ASP A 780 53.10 34.44 1.03
CA ASP A 780 51.88 35.10 0.58
C ASP A 780 51.74 35.10 -0.97
N HIS A 781 52.85 34.91 -1.69
CA HIS A 781 52.91 34.88 -3.16
C HIS A 781 53.50 33.55 -3.67
N PRO A 782 52.72 32.45 -3.68
CA PRO A 782 53.22 31.13 -4.09
C PRO A 782 53.47 31.01 -5.60
N SER A 783 52.85 31.90 -6.40
CA SER A 783 53.02 31.95 -7.86
C SER A 783 54.43 32.40 -8.23
N GLU A 784 55.14 31.57 -8.98
CA GLU A 784 56.48 31.87 -9.45
C GLU A 784 56.52 33.13 -10.33
N LYS A 785 55.45 33.39 -11.08
CA LYS A 785 55.30 34.60 -11.90
C LYS A 785 55.34 35.87 -11.02
N ASP A 786 54.66 35.85 -9.88
CA ASP A 786 54.57 37.02 -9.00
C ASP A 786 55.90 37.25 -8.29
N ARG A 787 56.59 36.16 -7.90
CA ARG A 787 57.95 36.21 -7.36
C ARG A 787 58.96 36.77 -8.36
N LEU A 788 58.85 36.40 -9.63
CA LEU A 788 59.73 36.93 -10.69
C LEU A 788 59.44 38.40 -11.02
N LEU A 789 58.18 38.85 -10.88
CA LEU A 789 57.82 40.26 -11.07
C LEU A 789 58.47 41.18 -10.02
N LEU A 790 58.65 40.72 -8.78
CA LEU A 790 59.39 41.47 -7.75
C LEU A 790 60.87 41.68 -8.12
N ILE A 791 61.44 40.73 -8.86
CA ILE A 791 62.86 40.72 -9.22
C ILE A 791 63.11 41.55 -10.50
N ARG A 792 62.11 41.66 -11.37
CA ARG A 792 62.15 42.49 -12.59
C ARG A 792 62.19 43.98 -12.25
#